data_AF-A0A1G9FIS9-F1
#
_entry.id   AF-A0A1G9FIS9-F1
#
_cell.length_a   1.000
_cell.length_b   1.000
_cell.length_c   1.000
_cell.angle_alpha   90.00
_cell.angle_beta   90.00
_cell.angle_gamma   90.00
#
_symmetry.space_group_name_H-M   'P 1'
#
loop_
_entity.id
_entity.type
_entity.pdbx_description
1 polymer ?
#
loop_
_entity_poly.entity_id
_entity_poly.type
_entity_poly.pdbx_seq_one_letter_code
_entity_poly.pdbx_strand_id
1 'polypeptide(L)'
;MAGLRAPSGTTVHFGSLIALAFGTAATIHWVLLPSGLAGWFREFERCQVRAGYYPGQRPLPRPDTEQRYDGFAGCLAERISDRLLWTVFGLLVMLAVAVLFYRLQPWWRIRRQRLVALRSSDSPELASYLESLVAQAELPRAPVFLIDPLNPRAGGLAFGHGRRRYVRLDAGLLTLFRTDPASFRAVVLHELAHVRERDVPITYFALAVWRSFLFTALAPMVVGLLWVSWRDGALRSSLEISWRVAGLVLLVHLFRNALLRTREHHADARVSAWLGSADPAWCLPALAGTVARRPPVWLRRHPTPSSRVAALPEPTALFRPGFGEHFAAGVVLQLGFVQFAMPVVAAGAPLDVFRLLSGGWGILVALLVGFAAVRGSAVTAARDGPRRAPVGRRLVRSCLGVGAGVLLGERLSPATLGDPLPGVVVFVVVGLLVGQLVLLAWWVYRCSRLLHRERIARARVAGWSAVGTAVSLLGWSWLELWSSPENLGRASSQLARLGTPIADLGSQAAWTGLDHALLSATWHPVVMGFAARNLALCAGLVLLWAVPLLLARRTRIRFALSAGLLGAVAWLVFDLAVKAAMRGTVPLSERSTDPFRAVLSGWEFAGAVAVQFAVAAVVAAVLFRRSGFAHALFAAASTGLAVGGMMWTFGRLGACVPLLHATATRCPGTTSGEYAATVLGVVTVEGTIAALGGYLLGSAVRRGLRGWNVTRGPKSVRTSVGTGSPESGRAGRIVAVLVAASSVVVLALPNASGTGEEPLEPTAEPESTASESTESEPGTEPGRVWLRRGGSRHLRAVSSATAELGEGIRSNAEVREVRGRAVRLTEAVTGARQFPEPPDGRRAEIWGEALGVLDGSARRLVEALDTGTLDRELLLEVVESLARGVRLFEELVGLWCGEYGERVLEAC
;
A
#
# COMPACT_ATOMS: atom_id res chain seq x y z
N MET A 1 27.89 15.74 -14.01
CA MET A 1 27.27 16.19 -12.74
C MET A 1 26.07 17.10 -13.00
N ALA A 2 25.95 17.75 -14.17
CA ALA A 2 24.67 18.25 -14.68
C ALA A 2 23.78 17.06 -15.07
N GLY A 3 22.52 17.04 -14.63
CA GLY A 3 21.55 16.01 -15.03
C GLY A 3 20.23 16.09 -14.30
N LEU A 4 20.24 16.18 -12.96
CA LEU A 4 19.02 16.34 -12.16
C LEU A 4 19.37 17.21 -10.95
N ARG A 5 19.17 18.53 -11.07
CA ARG A 5 19.12 19.38 -9.88
C ARG A 5 17.91 18.90 -9.08
N ALA A 6 18.19 18.25 -7.96
CA ALA A 6 17.18 17.91 -6.95
C ALA A 6 16.26 19.12 -6.72
N PRO A 7 14.92 18.93 -6.68
CA PRO A 7 14.03 20.01 -6.28
C PRO A 7 14.48 20.52 -4.91
N SER A 8 14.50 21.86 -4.75
CA SER A 8 14.81 22.49 -3.48
C SER A 8 13.84 22.00 -2.40
N GLY A 9 14.27 21.94 -1.15
CA GLY A 9 13.41 21.51 -0.04
C GLY A 9 12.14 22.35 0.06
N THR A 10 12.21 23.63 -0.32
CA THR A 10 11.06 24.54 -0.44
C THR A 10 9.99 24.04 -1.39
N THR A 11 10.35 23.57 -2.59
CA THR A 11 9.40 23.08 -3.60
C THR A 11 8.70 21.81 -3.13
N VAL A 12 9.43 20.91 -2.45
CA VAL A 12 8.87 19.66 -1.90
C VAL A 12 7.87 19.98 -0.79
N HIS A 13 8.25 20.78 0.21
CA HIS A 13 7.33 21.15 1.29
C HIS A 13 6.12 21.95 0.80
N PHE A 14 6.30 22.80 -0.22
CA PHE A 14 5.21 23.50 -0.86
C PHE A 14 4.24 22.53 -1.54
N GLY A 15 4.74 21.63 -2.39
CA GLY A 15 3.92 20.63 -3.06
C GLY A 15 3.16 19.74 -2.07
N SER A 16 3.82 19.29 -1.00
CA SER A 16 3.18 18.51 0.06
C SER A 16 2.09 19.30 0.78
N LEU A 17 2.30 20.59 1.09
CA LEU A 17 1.28 21.42 1.72
C LEU A 17 0.05 21.60 0.82
N ILE A 18 0.26 21.86 -0.48
CA ILE A 18 -0.84 21.98 -1.44
C ILE A 18 -1.61 20.66 -1.53
N ALA A 19 -0.90 19.54 -1.72
CA ALA A 19 -1.52 18.22 -1.80
C ALA A 19 -2.33 17.87 -0.54
N LEU A 20 -1.77 18.13 0.65
CA LEU A 20 -2.46 17.88 1.92
C LEU A 20 -3.69 18.79 2.10
N ALA A 21 -3.56 20.08 1.83
CA ALA A 21 -4.65 21.03 2.02
C ALA A 21 -5.83 20.74 1.07
N PHE A 22 -5.55 20.53 -0.23
CA PHE A 22 -6.58 20.21 -1.22
C PHE A 22 -7.12 18.78 -1.02
N GLY A 23 -6.27 17.81 -0.72
CA GLY A 23 -6.70 16.44 -0.44
C GLY A 23 -7.62 16.37 0.79
N THR A 24 -7.24 17.04 1.89
CA THR A 24 -8.08 17.12 3.10
C THR A 24 -9.37 17.89 2.84
N ALA A 25 -9.31 18.98 2.06
CA ALA A 25 -10.51 19.70 1.65
C ALA A 25 -11.44 18.81 0.83
N ALA A 26 -10.91 18.01 -0.10
CA ALA A 26 -11.71 17.10 -0.91
C ALA A 26 -12.47 16.10 -0.02
N THR A 27 -11.80 15.50 0.97
CA THR A 27 -12.44 14.63 1.97
C THR A 27 -13.55 15.33 2.73
N ILE A 28 -13.27 16.56 3.18
CA ILE A 28 -14.22 17.34 3.97
C ILE A 28 -15.47 17.63 3.14
N HIS A 29 -15.32 18.08 1.90
CA HIS A 29 -16.46 18.38 1.02
C HIS A 29 -17.21 17.11 0.60
N TRP A 30 -16.48 16.00 0.40
CA TRP A 30 -17.08 14.69 0.15
C TRP A 30 -18.03 14.26 1.28
N VAL A 31 -17.62 14.51 2.52
CA VAL A 31 -18.37 14.19 3.73
C VAL A 31 -19.52 15.17 3.97
N LEU A 32 -19.31 16.46 3.71
CA LEU A 32 -20.27 17.56 3.98
C LEU A 32 -21.35 17.77 2.90
N LEU A 33 -21.61 16.79 2.03
CA LEU A 33 -22.68 16.93 1.05
C LEU A 33 -24.03 17.28 1.70
N PRO A 34 -24.95 18.00 1.01
CA PRO A 34 -26.26 18.36 1.56
C PRO A 34 -27.10 17.19 2.05
N SER A 35 -26.97 16.00 1.45
CA SER A 35 -27.65 14.77 1.91
C SER A 35 -27.07 14.20 3.22
N GLY A 36 -25.91 14.70 3.65
CA GLY A 36 -25.15 14.26 4.83
C GLY A 36 -24.50 12.88 4.70
N LEU A 37 -23.70 12.52 5.72
CA LEU A 37 -23.13 11.17 5.92
C LEU A 37 -24.23 10.12 6.09
N ALA A 38 -25.28 10.42 6.86
CA ALA A 38 -26.40 9.51 7.06
C ALA A 38 -27.10 9.18 5.74
N GLY A 39 -27.27 10.15 4.83
CA GLY A 39 -27.79 9.91 3.49
C GLY A 39 -26.91 8.97 2.68
N TRP A 40 -25.58 9.13 2.75
CA TRP A 40 -24.64 8.23 2.07
C TRP A 40 -24.74 6.80 2.56
N PHE A 41 -24.69 6.59 3.89
CA PHE A 41 -24.76 5.26 4.46
C PHE A 41 -26.09 4.57 4.13
N ARG A 42 -27.19 5.32 4.04
CA ARG A 42 -28.47 4.77 3.56
C ARG A 42 -28.37 4.25 2.13
N GLU A 43 -27.79 5.01 1.21
CA GLU A 43 -27.63 4.54 -0.18
C GLU A 43 -26.63 3.38 -0.29
N PHE A 44 -25.52 3.45 0.46
CA PHE A 44 -24.52 2.39 0.53
C PHE A 44 -25.15 1.06 0.98
N GLU A 45 -25.91 1.08 2.09
CA GLU A 45 -26.64 -0.08 2.59
C GLU A 45 -27.71 -0.59 1.60
N ARG A 46 -28.38 0.31 0.85
CA ARG A 46 -29.32 -0.11 -0.21
C ARG A 46 -28.59 -0.85 -1.34
N CYS A 47 -27.44 -0.36 -1.78
CA CYS A 47 -26.66 -1.01 -2.82
C CYS A 47 -26.08 -2.35 -2.34
N GLN A 48 -25.68 -2.47 -1.06
CA GLN A 48 -25.25 -3.74 -0.47
C GLN A 48 -26.34 -4.81 -0.60
N VAL A 49 -27.57 -4.47 -0.21
CA VAL A 49 -28.70 -5.38 -0.33
C VAL A 49 -28.99 -5.71 -1.80
N ARG A 50 -29.12 -4.70 -2.66
CA ARG A 50 -29.46 -4.88 -4.09
C ARG A 50 -28.48 -5.80 -4.82
N ALA A 51 -27.19 -5.69 -4.52
CA ALA A 51 -26.15 -6.49 -5.17
C ALA A 51 -25.82 -7.79 -4.42
N GLY A 52 -26.35 -7.99 -3.22
CA GLY A 52 -25.97 -9.11 -2.35
C GLY A 52 -24.49 -9.09 -1.96
N TYR A 53 -23.85 -7.91 -1.95
CA TYR A 53 -22.43 -7.74 -1.62
C TYR A 53 -22.28 -6.95 -0.32
N TYR A 54 -21.66 -7.59 0.68
CA TYR A 54 -21.43 -7.00 1.99
C TYR A 54 -19.91 -6.95 2.27
N PRO A 55 -19.29 -5.75 2.19
CA PRO A 55 -17.89 -5.56 2.54
C PRO A 55 -17.60 -6.08 3.95
N GLY A 56 -16.48 -6.80 4.13
CA GLY A 56 -16.00 -7.22 5.45
C GLY A 56 -16.52 -8.55 5.98
N GLN A 57 -17.39 -9.27 5.26
CA GLN A 57 -17.71 -10.66 5.61
C GLN A 57 -16.43 -11.53 5.65
N ARG A 58 -16.39 -12.54 6.51
CA ARG A 58 -15.41 -13.63 6.48
C ARG A 58 -16.14 -14.91 6.91
N PRO A 59 -15.98 -16.04 6.18
CA PRO A 59 -15.27 -16.17 4.90
C PRO A 59 -15.98 -15.41 3.77
N LEU A 60 -15.21 -14.87 2.83
CA LEU A 60 -15.68 -14.31 1.55
C LEU A 60 -15.58 -15.42 0.48
N PRO A 61 -16.24 -15.33 -0.69
CA PRO A 61 -17.63 -15.68 -0.97
C PRO A 61 -17.70 -16.70 -2.14
N ARG A 62 -18.92 -17.06 -2.58
CA ARG A 62 -19.25 -17.90 -3.76
C ARG A 62 -18.50 -17.45 -5.05
N PRO A 63 -18.35 -18.30 -6.08
CA PRO A 63 -17.62 -17.99 -7.33
C PRO A 63 -18.12 -16.74 -8.09
N ASP A 64 -19.29 -16.19 -7.75
CA ASP A 64 -19.93 -15.01 -8.33
C ASP A 64 -19.51 -13.66 -7.68
N THR A 65 -18.48 -13.64 -6.84
CA THR A 65 -18.07 -12.48 -6.04
C THR A 65 -17.73 -11.23 -6.85
N GLU A 66 -16.98 -11.40 -7.94
CA GLU A 66 -16.59 -10.27 -8.80
C GLU A 66 -17.83 -9.65 -9.45
N GLN A 67 -18.78 -10.47 -9.90
CA GLN A 67 -20.05 -10.01 -10.47
C GLN A 67 -20.92 -9.26 -9.44
N ARG A 68 -21.00 -9.75 -8.19
CA ARG A 68 -21.72 -9.05 -7.11
C ARG A 68 -21.06 -7.72 -6.74
N TYR A 69 -19.73 -7.67 -6.72
CA TYR A 69 -18.98 -6.43 -6.52
C TYR A 69 -19.28 -5.43 -7.64
N ASP A 70 -19.27 -5.87 -8.90
CA ASP A 70 -19.56 -5.00 -10.05
C ASP A 70 -21.01 -4.48 -10.01
N GLY A 71 -21.98 -5.32 -9.60
CA GLY A 71 -23.36 -4.88 -9.36
C GLY A 71 -23.49 -3.85 -8.24
N PHE A 72 -22.75 -4.03 -7.15
CA PHE A 72 -22.68 -3.07 -6.04
C PHE A 72 -22.06 -1.73 -6.48
N ALA A 73 -20.94 -1.82 -7.19
CA ALA A 73 -20.22 -0.71 -7.78
C ALA A 73 -21.10 0.10 -8.74
N GLY A 74 -21.80 -0.57 -9.66
CA GLY A 74 -22.73 0.06 -10.60
C GLY A 74 -23.86 0.82 -9.91
N CYS A 75 -24.46 0.24 -8.87
CA CYS A 75 -25.48 0.91 -8.07
C CYS A 75 -24.97 2.21 -7.41
N LEU A 76 -23.73 2.19 -6.89
CA LEU A 76 -23.14 3.33 -6.22
C LEU A 76 -22.70 4.43 -7.20
N ALA A 77 -22.29 4.04 -8.40
CA ALA A 77 -21.87 4.93 -9.49
C ALA A 77 -22.99 5.91 -9.90
N GLU A 78 -24.26 5.50 -9.89
CA GLU A 78 -25.39 6.38 -10.24
C GLU A 78 -25.51 7.61 -9.32
N ARG A 79 -24.99 7.54 -8.09
CA ARG A 79 -25.06 8.62 -7.08
C ARG A 79 -23.74 9.31 -6.83
N ILE A 80 -22.68 8.90 -7.52
CA ILE A 80 -21.33 9.46 -7.33
C ILE A 80 -21.16 10.82 -8.00
N SER A 81 -21.84 11.05 -9.12
CA SER A 81 -21.70 12.25 -9.96
C SER A 81 -21.97 13.53 -9.16
N ASP A 82 -23.05 13.54 -8.38
CA ASP A 82 -23.41 14.66 -7.51
C ASP A 82 -22.33 14.94 -6.45
N ARG A 83 -21.72 13.88 -5.90
CA ARG A 83 -20.65 14.00 -4.92
C ARG A 83 -19.37 14.56 -5.51
N LEU A 84 -19.01 14.07 -6.69
CA LEU A 84 -17.84 14.54 -7.43
C LEU A 84 -18.01 16.01 -7.82
N LEU A 85 -19.16 16.39 -8.38
CA LEU A 85 -19.46 17.76 -8.76
C LEU A 85 -19.38 18.72 -7.56
N TRP A 86 -19.98 18.35 -6.42
CA TRP A 86 -19.91 19.15 -5.20
C TRP A 86 -18.48 19.27 -4.66
N THR A 87 -17.73 18.17 -4.68
CA THR A 87 -16.32 18.17 -4.23
C THR A 87 -15.47 19.06 -5.12
N VAL A 88 -15.60 18.93 -6.45
CA VAL A 88 -14.91 19.80 -7.42
C VAL A 88 -15.30 21.26 -7.22
N PHE A 89 -16.59 21.55 -7.03
CA PHE A 89 -17.07 22.90 -6.74
C PHE A 89 -16.42 23.46 -5.47
N GLY A 90 -16.41 22.71 -4.37
CA GLY A 90 -15.75 23.12 -3.11
C GLY A 90 -14.25 23.40 -3.26
N LEU A 91 -13.54 22.57 -4.04
CA LEU A 91 -12.12 22.78 -4.36
C LEU A 91 -11.90 24.02 -5.25
N LEU A 92 -12.78 24.29 -6.21
CA LEU A 92 -12.72 25.48 -7.04
C LEU A 92 -12.98 26.75 -6.23
N VAL A 93 -13.97 26.74 -5.33
CA VAL A 93 -14.23 27.83 -4.39
C VAL A 93 -13.01 28.07 -3.50
N MET A 94 -12.43 27.01 -2.94
CA MET A 94 -11.19 27.11 -2.16
C MET A 94 -10.04 27.71 -2.97
N LEU A 95 -9.84 27.27 -4.22
CA LEU A 95 -8.80 27.85 -5.09
C LEU A 95 -9.07 29.33 -5.38
N ALA A 96 -10.32 29.70 -5.67
CA ALA A 96 -10.71 31.09 -5.93
C ALA A 96 -10.46 32.00 -4.72
N VAL A 97 -10.84 31.55 -3.51
CA VAL A 97 -10.58 32.28 -2.25
C VAL A 97 -9.08 32.38 -1.96
N ALA A 98 -8.30 31.31 -2.21
CA ALA A 98 -6.85 31.35 -2.09
C ALA A 98 -6.20 32.35 -3.05
N VAL A 99 -6.64 32.38 -4.32
CA VAL A 99 -6.18 33.36 -5.31
C VAL A 99 -6.55 34.79 -4.90
N LEU A 100 -7.76 35.00 -4.40
CA LEU A 100 -8.23 36.29 -3.89
C LEU A 100 -7.35 36.78 -2.73
N PHE A 101 -7.12 35.95 -1.71
CA PHE A 101 -6.22 36.28 -0.60
C PHE A 101 -4.80 36.55 -1.06
N TYR A 102 -4.28 35.76 -1.99
CA TYR A 102 -2.94 35.95 -2.55
C TYR A 102 -2.78 37.30 -3.26
N ARG A 103 -3.79 37.72 -4.04
CA ARG A 103 -3.79 38.97 -4.80
C ARG A 103 -4.02 40.21 -3.92
N LEU A 104 -4.90 40.12 -2.93
CA LEU A 104 -5.23 41.24 -2.05
C LEU A 104 -4.20 41.48 -0.94
N GLN A 105 -3.42 40.46 -0.57
CA GLN A 105 -2.49 40.52 0.56
C GLN A 105 -1.47 41.68 0.50
N PRO A 106 -0.81 41.98 -0.65
CA PRO A 106 0.14 43.09 -0.71
C PRO A 106 -0.54 44.44 -0.48
N TRP A 107 -1.67 44.67 -1.15
CA TRP A 107 -2.45 45.91 -1.02
C TRP A 107 -2.95 46.11 0.41
N TRP A 108 -3.53 45.06 1.01
CA TRP A 108 -4.05 45.11 2.37
C TRP A 108 -2.93 45.42 3.38
N ARG A 109 -1.75 44.84 3.17
CA ARG A 109 -0.59 45.10 4.03
C ARG A 109 -0.09 46.53 3.91
N ILE A 110 0.09 47.04 2.70
CA ILE A 110 0.55 48.41 2.44
C ILE A 110 -0.38 49.41 3.13
N ARG A 111 -1.70 49.26 2.97
CA ARG A 111 -2.67 50.16 3.60
C ARG A 111 -2.70 50.03 5.11
N ARG A 112 -2.75 48.80 5.65
CA ARG A 112 -2.87 48.57 7.10
C ARG A 112 -1.64 49.04 7.87
N GLN A 113 -0.44 48.88 7.29
CA GLN A 113 0.81 49.30 7.90
C GLN A 113 1.25 50.71 7.49
N ARG A 114 0.43 51.41 6.68
CA ARG A 114 0.73 52.76 6.16
C ARG A 114 2.14 52.88 5.58
N LEU A 115 2.54 51.87 4.78
CA LEU A 115 3.89 51.81 4.21
C LEU A 115 4.09 52.93 3.19
N VAL A 116 5.23 53.63 3.29
CA VAL A 116 5.59 54.74 2.41
C VAL A 116 6.66 54.29 1.42
N ALA A 117 6.55 54.65 0.15
CA ALA A 117 7.57 54.31 -0.84
C ALA A 117 8.82 55.18 -0.64
N LEU A 118 10.00 54.55 -0.61
CA LEU A 118 11.26 55.29 -0.59
C LEU A 118 11.46 55.95 -1.96
N ARG A 119 11.44 57.28 -2.01
CA ARG A 119 11.79 58.04 -3.21
C ARG A 119 13.29 58.37 -3.17
N SER A 120 13.93 58.38 -4.33
CA SER A 120 15.34 58.77 -4.46
C SER A 120 15.61 60.19 -3.94
N SER A 121 14.61 61.07 -3.99
CA SER A 121 14.66 62.43 -3.42
C SER A 121 14.80 62.46 -1.90
N ASP A 122 14.26 61.46 -1.19
CA ASP A 122 14.10 61.52 0.27
C ASP A 122 15.39 61.08 0.97
N SER A 123 16.16 60.19 0.35
CA SER A 123 17.49 59.77 0.82
C SER A 123 18.32 59.21 -0.34
N PRO A 124 19.07 60.05 -1.08
CA PRO A 124 19.80 59.64 -2.28
C PRO A 124 20.94 58.65 -1.97
N GLU A 125 21.57 58.79 -0.81
CA GLU A 125 22.64 57.88 -0.36
C GLU A 125 22.12 56.48 -0.06
N LEU A 126 20.98 56.36 0.63
CA LEU A 126 20.36 55.07 0.90
C LEU A 126 19.87 54.41 -0.41
N ALA A 127 19.27 55.20 -1.30
CA ALA A 127 18.78 54.71 -2.58
C ALA A 127 19.92 54.13 -3.44
N SER A 128 21.03 54.86 -3.60
CA SER A 128 22.19 54.38 -4.37
C SER A 128 22.84 53.15 -3.74
N TYR A 129 22.91 53.11 -2.40
CA TYR A 129 23.42 51.93 -1.71
C TYR A 129 22.52 50.70 -1.92
N LEU A 130 21.19 50.85 -1.82
CA LEU A 130 20.25 49.77 -2.12
C LEU A 130 20.35 49.29 -3.57
N GLU A 131 20.54 50.19 -4.53
CA GLU A 131 20.78 49.84 -5.93
C GLU A 131 22.04 48.98 -6.09
N SER A 132 23.12 49.31 -5.38
CA SER A 132 24.35 48.50 -5.39
C SER A 132 24.12 47.08 -4.84
N LEU A 133 23.30 46.93 -3.79
CA LEU A 133 22.96 45.61 -3.23
C LEU A 133 22.03 44.81 -4.16
N VAL A 134 21.11 45.48 -4.85
CA VAL A 134 20.25 44.88 -5.88
C VAL A 134 21.10 44.36 -7.05
N ALA A 135 22.11 45.13 -7.46
CA ALA A 135 23.07 44.71 -8.48
C ALA A 135 23.91 43.51 -8.00
N GLN A 136 24.43 43.54 -6.76
CA GLN A 136 25.15 42.42 -6.15
C GLN A 136 24.29 41.15 -6.08
N ALA A 137 22.99 41.28 -5.79
CA ALA A 137 22.06 40.17 -5.70
C ALA A 137 21.61 39.61 -7.08
N GLU A 138 22.08 40.22 -8.18
CA GLU A 138 21.74 39.86 -9.57
C GLU A 138 20.23 39.69 -9.78
N LEU A 139 19.44 40.63 -9.25
CA LEU A 139 18.00 40.57 -9.39
C LEU A 139 17.58 40.96 -10.82
N PRO A 140 16.74 40.16 -11.50
CA PRO A 140 16.30 40.47 -12.87
C PRO A 140 15.42 41.73 -12.94
N ARG A 141 14.84 42.15 -11.80
CA ARG A 141 14.10 43.41 -11.63
C ARG A 141 14.28 43.89 -10.20
N ALA A 142 14.55 45.18 -10.04
CA ALA A 142 14.64 45.82 -8.73
C ALA A 142 13.27 45.76 -8.01
N PRO A 143 13.23 45.40 -6.71
CA PRO A 143 12.02 45.53 -5.90
C PRO A 143 11.76 47.00 -5.55
N VAL A 144 10.50 47.32 -5.24
CA VAL A 144 10.12 48.62 -4.70
C VAL A 144 10.40 48.61 -3.19
N PHE A 145 11.26 49.50 -2.72
CA PHE A 145 11.53 49.65 -1.30
C PHE A 145 10.44 50.49 -0.62
N LEU A 146 9.91 49.96 0.47
CA LEU A 146 8.89 50.61 1.30
C LEU A 146 9.41 50.77 2.72
N ILE A 147 9.10 51.88 3.37
CA ILE A 147 9.47 52.17 4.76
C ILE A 147 8.26 51.93 5.66
N ASP A 148 8.49 51.24 6.78
CA ASP A 148 7.56 51.14 7.91
C ASP A 148 8.04 52.09 9.03
N PRO A 149 7.53 53.33 9.08
CA PRO A 149 8.03 54.34 10.01
C PRO A 149 7.66 54.06 11.47
N LEU A 150 6.71 53.14 11.72
CA LEU A 150 6.15 52.88 13.05
C LEU A 150 6.81 51.69 13.75
N ASN A 151 7.65 50.92 13.06
CA ASN A 151 8.26 49.70 13.61
C ASN A 151 9.72 49.96 14.03
N PRO A 152 10.03 50.04 15.35
CA PRO A 152 11.39 50.36 15.82
C PRO A 152 12.37 49.19 15.70
N ARG A 153 11.92 48.01 15.24
CA ARG A 153 12.80 46.84 15.09
C ARG A 153 13.75 47.01 13.91
N ALA A 154 14.95 46.47 14.03
CA ALA A 154 15.93 46.39 12.94
C ALA A 154 15.65 45.17 12.03
N GLY A 155 14.53 45.22 11.30
CA GLY A 155 14.06 44.13 10.46
C GLY A 155 13.71 44.55 9.03
N GLY A 156 13.62 43.56 8.15
CA GLY A 156 13.14 43.71 6.79
C GLY A 156 12.06 42.68 6.48
N LEU A 157 11.33 42.87 5.37
CA LEU A 157 10.41 41.84 4.87
C LEU A 157 10.15 41.99 3.37
N ALA A 158 10.50 40.96 2.60
CA ALA A 158 10.09 40.82 1.20
C ALA A 158 8.65 40.29 1.05
N PHE A 159 7.85 40.94 0.20
CA PHE A 159 6.48 40.51 -0.15
C PHE A 159 6.05 40.96 -1.56
N GLY A 160 4.87 40.53 -2.00
CA GLY A 160 4.34 40.83 -3.33
C GLY A 160 4.28 39.61 -4.25
N HIS A 161 3.82 39.82 -5.49
CA HIS A 161 3.61 38.75 -6.46
C HIS A 161 3.87 39.21 -7.91
N GLY A 162 4.18 38.24 -8.78
CA GLY A 162 4.41 38.48 -10.20
C GLY A 162 5.58 39.45 -10.44
N ARG A 163 5.31 40.54 -11.17
CA ARG A 163 6.32 41.55 -11.56
C ARG A 163 6.53 42.66 -10.52
N ARG A 164 5.61 42.87 -9.57
CA ARG A 164 5.72 43.91 -8.54
C ARG A 164 6.09 43.27 -7.20
N ARG A 165 7.34 43.44 -6.79
CA ARG A 165 7.90 42.93 -5.54
C ARG A 165 8.25 44.10 -4.64
N TYR A 166 7.96 43.96 -3.36
CA TYR A 166 8.17 44.99 -2.36
C TYR A 166 9.15 44.47 -1.31
N VAL A 167 10.09 45.30 -0.90
CA VAL A 167 10.95 45.04 0.26
C VAL A 167 10.66 46.12 1.29
N ARG A 168 10.12 45.71 2.43
CA ARG A 168 9.87 46.59 3.57
C ARG A 168 11.15 46.75 4.39
N LEU A 169 11.49 47.98 4.73
CA LEU A 169 12.55 48.36 5.65
C LEU A 169 11.90 48.97 6.90
N ASP A 170 12.14 48.38 8.07
CA ASP A 170 11.63 48.91 9.33
C ASP A 170 12.48 50.12 9.79
N ALA A 171 11.90 51.04 10.57
CA ALA A 171 12.61 52.25 11.02
C ALA A 171 13.92 51.95 11.77
N GLY A 172 13.96 50.90 12.59
CA GLY A 172 15.19 50.49 13.28
C GLY A 172 16.29 50.00 12.34
N LEU A 173 15.93 49.49 11.15
CA LEU A 173 16.91 49.08 10.14
C LEU A 173 17.55 50.32 9.49
N LEU A 174 16.79 51.41 9.31
CA LEU A 174 17.34 52.67 8.81
C LEU A 174 18.34 53.30 9.79
N THR A 175 18.15 53.12 11.10
CA THR A 175 19.14 53.51 12.10
C THR A 175 20.45 52.73 11.93
N LEU A 176 20.36 51.41 11.71
CA LEU A 176 21.55 50.58 11.46
C LEU A 176 22.33 51.01 10.22
N PHE A 177 21.68 51.54 9.18
CA PHE A 177 22.40 52.07 8.02
C PHE A 177 23.45 53.12 8.40
N ARG A 178 23.19 53.92 9.45
CA ARG A 178 24.13 54.95 9.94
C ARG A 178 25.08 54.42 11.01
N THR A 179 24.62 53.56 11.90
CA THR A 179 25.40 53.13 13.08
C THR A 179 26.21 51.86 12.85
N ASP A 180 25.72 50.94 12.02
CA ASP A 180 26.36 49.67 11.68
C ASP A 180 25.97 49.23 10.25
N PRO A 181 26.63 49.80 9.22
CA PRO A 181 26.32 49.50 7.82
C PRO A 181 26.50 48.02 7.45
N ALA A 182 27.37 47.29 8.16
CA ALA A 182 27.59 45.87 7.92
C ALA A 182 26.34 45.04 8.31
N SER A 183 25.75 45.34 9.46
CA SER A 183 24.48 44.73 9.88
C SER A 183 23.32 45.10 8.97
N PHE A 184 23.23 46.37 8.55
CA PHE A 184 22.24 46.79 7.56
C PHE A 184 22.36 45.99 6.26
N ARG A 185 23.59 45.88 5.73
CA ARG A 185 23.90 45.12 4.50
C ARG A 185 23.47 43.66 4.61
N ALA A 186 23.79 42.99 5.72
CA ALA A 186 23.45 41.60 5.92
C ALA A 186 21.93 41.36 5.93
N VAL A 187 21.16 42.21 6.62
CA VAL A 187 19.69 42.12 6.68
C VAL A 187 19.06 42.40 5.32
N VAL A 188 19.51 43.42 4.59
CA VAL A 188 18.98 43.72 3.24
C VAL A 188 19.30 42.59 2.26
N LEU A 189 20.54 42.07 2.26
CA LEU A 189 20.91 40.93 1.42
C LEU A 189 20.05 39.69 1.75
N HIS A 190 19.71 39.44 3.01
CA HIS A 190 18.78 38.36 3.38
C HIS A 190 17.40 38.53 2.73
N GLU A 191 16.83 39.73 2.77
CA GLU A 191 15.55 40.01 2.12
C GLU A 191 15.62 39.94 0.59
N LEU A 192 16.74 40.38 -0.01
CA LEU A 192 16.97 40.22 -1.45
C LEU A 192 17.17 38.75 -1.85
N ALA A 193 17.72 37.92 -0.97
CA ALA A 193 17.85 36.47 -1.21
C ALA A 193 16.48 35.80 -1.39
N HIS A 194 15.49 36.15 -0.56
CA HIS A 194 14.10 35.69 -0.76
C HIS A 194 13.54 36.08 -2.14
N VAL A 195 13.82 37.31 -2.59
CA VAL A 195 13.40 37.80 -3.92
C VAL A 195 14.11 37.04 -5.05
N ARG A 196 15.40 36.74 -4.89
CA ARG A 196 16.24 36.02 -5.86
C ARG A 196 15.83 34.56 -6.02
N GLU A 197 15.57 33.88 -4.90
CA GLU A 197 15.16 32.47 -4.86
C GLU A 197 13.67 32.26 -5.23
N ARG A 198 12.92 33.35 -5.46
CA ARG A 198 11.49 33.33 -5.84
C ARG A 198 10.60 32.62 -4.82
N ASP A 199 11.01 32.58 -3.55
CA ASP A 199 10.26 31.91 -2.48
C ASP A 199 9.10 32.77 -1.94
N VAL A 200 9.15 34.09 -2.14
CA VAL A 200 8.13 35.06 -1.75
C VAL A 200 6.74 34.68 -2.31
N PRO A 201 6.53 34.59 -3.64
CA PRO A 201 5.22 34.24 -4.19
C PRO A 201 4.73 32.86 -3.73
N ILE A 202 5.64 31.88 -3.63
CA ILE A 202 5.33 30.52 -3.19
C ILE A 202 4.83 30.52 -1.74
N THR A 203 5.52 31.26 -0.87
CA THR A 203 5.19 31.37 0.56
C THR A 203 3.84 32.04 0.76
N TYR A 204 3.60 33.19 0.10
CA TYR A 204 2.32 33.89 0.24
C TYR A 204 1.16 33.10 -0.35
N PHE A 205 1.37 32.36 -1.44
CA PHE A 205 0.36 31.47 -1.99
C PHE A 205 0.06 30.30 -1.03
N ALA A 206 1.08 29.64 -0.46
CA ALA A 206 0.89 28.60 0.55
C ALA A 206 0.11 29.10 1.78
N LEU A 207 0.43 30.32 2.24
CA LEU A 207 -0.29 30.97 3.32
C LEU A 207 -1.74 31.34 2.95
N ALA A 208 -2.00 31.66 1.69
CA ALA A 208 -3.34 31.92 1.19
C ALA A 208 -4.18 30.64 1.09
N VAL A 209 -3.60 29.55 0.57
CA VAL A 209 -4.21 28.20 0.55
C VAL A 209 -4.55 27.72 1.95
N TRP A 210 -3.62 27.87 2.91
CA TRP A 210 -3.88 27.54 4.32
C TRP A 210 -5.09 28.30 4.86
N ARG A 211 -5.17 29.62 4.65
CA ARG A 211 -6.31 30.42 5.13
C ARG A 211 -7.60 30.02 4.44
N SER A 212 -7.57 29.83 3.12
CA SER A 212 -8.74 29.40 2.37
C SER A 212 -9.25 28.06 2.90
N PHE A 213 -8.38 27.07 3.09
CA PHE A 213 -8.72 25.79 3.68
C PHE A 213 -9.44 25.93 5.03
N LEU A 214 -8.95 26.81 5.91
CA LEU A 214 -9.59 27.07 7.20
C LEU A 214 -11.04 27.60 7.04
N PHE A 215 -11.27 28.51 6.09
CA PHE A 215 -12.58 29.13 5.89
C PHE A 215 -13.54 28.28 5.07
N THR A 216 -13.08 27.63 4.01
CA THR A 216 -13.95 26.95 3.03
C THR A 216 -14.16 25.48 3.34
N ALA A 217 -13.25 24.84 4.08
CA ALA A 217 -13.37 23.42 4.44
C ALA A 217 -13.53 23.24 5.96
N LEU A 218 -12.57 23.71 6.76
CA LEU A 218 -12.55 23.42 8.19
C LEU A 218 -13.72 24.07 8.95
N ALA A 219 -14.00 25.35 8.73
CA ALA A 219 -15.08 26.04 9.44
C ALA A 219 -16.46 25.40 9.16
N PRO A 220 -16.86 25.12 7.90
CA PRO A 220 -18.08 24.36 7.61
C PRO A 220 -18.11 22.98 8.27
N MET A 221 -16.98 22.26 8.29
CA MET A 221 -16.89 20.96 8.97
C MET A 221 -17.16 21.05 10.46
N VAL A 222 -16.53 22.02 11.14
CA VAL A 222 -16.73 22.23 12.58
C VAL A 222 -18.18 22.59 12.88
N VAL A 223 -18.78 23.49 12.09
CA VAL A 223 -20.20 23.85 12.23
C VAL A 223 -21.10 22.64 12.02
N GLY A 224 -20.86 21.83 10.98
CA GLY A 224 -21.63 20.62 10.71
C GLY A 224 -21.52 19.56 11.80
N LEU A 225 -20.32 19.33 12.34
CA LEU A 225 -20.10 18.40 13.45
C LEU A 225 -20.80 18.85 14.73
N LEU A 226 -20.72 20.14 15.06
CA LEU A 226 -21.42 20.70 16.22
C LEU A 226 -22.94 20.57 16.07
N TRP A 227 -23.46 20.84 14.87
CA TRP A 227 -24.88 20.71 14.56
C TRP A 227 -25.40 19.27 14.71
N VAL A 228 -24.69 18.29 14.12
CA VAL A 228 -25.05 16.86 14.24
C VAL A 228 -24.95 16.37 15.68
N SER A 229 -23.89 16.78 16.40
CA SER A 229 -23.73 16.42 17.81
C SER A 229 -24.87 16.95 18.69
N TRP A 230 -25.33 18.17 18.40
CA TRP A 230 -26.44 18.80 19.12
C TRP A 230 -27.79 18.16 18.79
N ARG A 231 -28.06 17.87 17.50
CA ARG A 231 -29.34 17.33 17.05
C ARG A 231 -29.55 15.84 17.35
N ASP A 232 -28.53 15.02 17.08
CA ASP A 232 -28.66 13.56 17.05
C ASP A 232 -27.99 12.85 18.24
N GLY A 233 -27.42 13.60 19.19
CA GLY A 233 -26.74 13.04 20.38
C GLY A 233 -25.50 12.19 20.07
N ALA A 234 -24.97 12.26 18.85
CA ALA A 234 -23.92 11.37 18.32
C ALA A 234 -22.48 11.75 18.73
N LEU A 235 -22.26 12.11 20.00
CA LEU A 235 -20.99 12.68 20.49
C LEU A 235 -19.79 11.78 20.18
N ARG A 236 -19.90 10.45 20.33
CA ARG A 236 -18.81 9.50 20.08
C ARG A 236 -18.34 9.54 18.62
N SER A 237 -19.26 9.47 17.66
CA SER A 237 -18.95 9.54 16.23
C SER A 237 -18.35 10.90 15.85
N SER A 238 -18.87 11.99 16.44
CA SER A 238 -18.30 13.32 16.26
C SER A 238 -16.89 13.44 16.81
N LEU A 239 -16.58 12.84 17.97
CA LEU A 239 -15.22 12.81 18.54
C LEU A 239 -14.26 12.03 17.65
N GLU A 240 -14.69 10.90 17.09
CA GLU A 240 -13.89 10.10 16.15
C GLU A 240 -13.51 10.85 14.87
N ILE A 241 -14.42 11.64 14.32
CA ILE A 241 -14.14 12.49 13.17
C ILE A 241 -13.26 13.68 13.58
N SER A 242 -13.55 14.28 14.75
CA SER A 242 -12.87 15.49 15.24
C SER A 242 -11.37 15.30 15.42
N TRP A 243 -10.91 14.20 16.03
CA TRP A 243 -9.46 14.00 16.24
C TRP A 243 -8.71 13.76 14.93
N ARG A 244 -9.33 13.09 13.95
CA ARG A 244 -8.76 12.86 12.60
C ARG A 244 -8.62 14.17 11.84
N VAL A 245 -9.68 14.99 11.81
CA VAL A 245 -9.65 16.33 11.22
C VAL A 245 -8.61 17.20 11.93
N ALA A 246 -8.55 17.19 13.26
CA ALA A 246 -7.55 17.91 14.03
C ALA A 246 -6.11 17.45 13.68
N GLY A 247 -5.89 16.15 13.51
CA GLY A 247 -4.61 15.58 13.07
C GLY A 247 -4.20 16.04 11.66
N LEU A 248 -5.14 16.09 10.71
CA LEU A 248 -4.90 16.60 9.35
C LEU A 248 -4.60 18.11 9.35
N VAL A 249 -5.36 18.91 10.11
CA VAL A 249 -5.14 20.35 10.28
C VAL A 249 -3.77 20.61 10.90
N LEU A 250 -3.41 19.85 11.94
CA LEU A 250 -2.10 19.90 12.57
C LEU A 250 -1.00 19.58 11.54
N LEU A 251 -1.17 18.53 10.73
CA LEU A 251 -0.20 18.16 9.73
C LEU A 251 0.03 19.29 8.70
N VAL A 252 -1.04 19.85 8.12
CA VAL A 252 -0.93 21.00 7.20
C VAL A 252 -0.21 22.17 7.87
N HIS A 253 -0.51 22.43 9.16
CA HIS A 253 0.19 23.45 9.94
C HIS A 253 1.69 23.16 10.11
N LEU A 254 2.07 21.91 10.38
CA LEU A 254 3.46 21.49 10.53
C LEU A 254 4.24 21.66 9.22
N PHE A 255 3.65 21.26 8.09
CA PHE A 255 4.25 21.44 6.77
C PHE A 255 4.42 22.91 6.40
N ARG A 256 3.42 23.75 6.74
CA ARG A 256 3.51 25.21 6.58
C ARG A 256 4.71 25.75 7.35
N ASN A 257 4.87 25.38 8.62
CA ASN A 257 5.99 25.85 9.42
C ASN A 257 7.32 25.28 8.93
N ALA A 258 7.36 24.04 8.43
CA ALA A 258 8.55 23.46 7.82
C ALA A 258 8.98 24.24 6.56
N LEU A 259 8.04 24.58 5.67
CA LEU A 259 8.29 25.45 4.52
C LEU A 259 8.89 26.80 4.95
N LEU A 260 8.31 27.43 5.98
CA LEU A 260 8.79 28.71 6.52
C LEU A 260 10.19 28.62 7.12
N ARG A 261 10.59 27.49 7.71
CA ARG A 261 11.95 27.32 8.23
C ARG A 261 12.97 27.04 7.13
N THR A 262 12.62 26.18 6.16
CA THR A 262 13.53 25.78 5.08
C THR A 262 13.92 26.96 4.19
N ARG A 263 13.01 27.92 3.95
CA ARG A 263 13.33 29.14 3.19
C ARG A 263 14.38 30.03 3.85
N GLU A 264 14.38 30.13 5.18
CA GLU A 264 15.37 30.95 5.90
C GLU A 264 16.78 30.36 5.73
N HIS A 265 16.91 29.03 5.76
CA HIS A 265 18.20 28.37 5.49
C HIS A 265 18.71 28.61 4.07
N HIS A 266 17.82 28.70 3.08
CA HIS A 266 18.20 29.03 1.70
C HIS A 266 18.66 30.49 1.58
N ALA A 267 17.97 31.42 2.25
CA ALA A 267 18.37 32.82 2.29
C ALA A 267 19.72 32.99 3.01
N ASP A 268 19.91 32.37 4.18
CA ASP A 268 21.16 32.40 4.95
C ASP A 268 22.36 31.88 4.13
N ALA A 269 22.18 30.75 3.45
CA ALA A 269 23.21 30.16 2.60
C ALA A 269 23.56 31.05 1.40
N ARG A 270 22.58 31.80 0.86
CA ARG A 270 22.80 32.74 -0.24
C ARG A 270 23.55 33.97 0.22
N VAL A 271 23.19 34.53 1.38
CA VAL A 271 23.90 35.65 2.01
C VAL A 271 25.35 35.28 2.27
N SER A 272 25.62 34.10 2.84
CA SER A 272 26.98 33.59 3.03
C SER A 272 27.77 33.52 1.72
N ALA A 273 27.14 33.06 0.63
CA ALA A 273 27.77 33.02 -0.67
C ALA A 273 28.06 34.42 -1.25
N TRP A 274 27.16 35.39 -1.07
CA TRP A 274 27.36 36.77 -1.54
C TRP A 274 28.39 37.56 -0.72
N LEU A 275 28.49 37.28 0.58
CA LEU A 275 29.48 37.88 1.47
C LEU A 275 30.84 37.17 1.41
N GLY A 276 30.91 35.97 0.81
CA GLY A 276 32.14 35.18 0.75
C GLY A 276 32.62 34.69 2.11
N SER A 277 31.74 34.65 3.12
CA SER A 277 32.07 34.29 4.50
C SER A 277 31.00 33.35 5.07
N ALA A 278 31.42 32.40 5.89
CA ALA A 278 30.54 31.53 6.67
C ALA A 278 30.47 31.95 8.15
N ASP A 279 31.11 33.07 8.50
CA ASP A 279 31.12 33.59 9.87
C ASP A 279 29.74 34.17 10.23
N PRO A 280 29.08 33.65 11.29
CA PRO A 280 27.81 34.14 11.79
C PRO A 280 27.78 35.64 12.11
N ALA A 281 28.88 36.22 12.55
CA ALA A 281 28.94 37.63 12.93
C ALA A 281 28.62 38.55 11.73
N TRP A 282 29.06 38.15 10.54
CA TRP A 282 28.84 38.90 9.30
C TRP A 282 27.52 38.55 8.62
N CYS A 283 27.13 37.27 8.65
CA CYS A 283 25.95 36.79 7.92
C CYS A 283 24.65 36.96 8.70
N LEU A 284 24.72 36.90 10.04
CA LEU A 284 23.56 36.91 10.93
C LEU A 284 23.76 37.85 12.15
N PRO A 285 24.18 39.11 11.96
CA PRO A 285 24.53 40.00 13.07
C PRO A 285 23.34 40.27 14.02
N ALA A 286 22.10 40.25 13.50
CA ALA A 286 20.88 40.40 14.27
C ALA A 286 20.55 39.22 15.21
N LEU A 287 21.27 38.09 15.15
CA LEU A 287 21.11 36.96 16.08
C LEU A 287 21.89 37.13 17.40
N ALA A 288 22.83 38.08 17.47
CA ALA A 288 23.57 38.39 18.69
C ALA A 288 22.62 39.05 19.71
N GLY A 289 22.15 38.29 20.71
CA GLY A 289 21.40 38.81 21.85
C GLY A 289 19.95 38.34 22.02
N THR A 290 19.38 37.53 21.12
CA THR A 290 17.98 37.07 21.26
C THR A 290 17.84 35.79 22.10
N VAL A 291 17.55 35.93 23.39
CA VAL A 291 17.06 34.83 24.25
C VAL A 291 15.53 34.85 24.25
N ALA A 292 14.89 34.21 23.28
CA ALA A 292 13.43 34.07 23.27
C ALA A 292 12.99 32.81 24.03
N ARG A 293 11.98 32.98 24.92
CA ARG A 293 11.24 31.86 25.55
C ARG A 293 10.85 30.83 24.50
N ARG A 294 11.00 29.55 24.83
CA ARG A 294 11.08 28.43 23.89
C ARG A 294 9.71 27.76 23.70
N PRO A 295 8.85 28.18 22.75
CA PRO A 295 7.74 27.31 22.34
C PRO A 295 8.32 26.01 21.78
N PRO A 296 7.59 24.89 21.84
CA PRO A 296 8.05 23.64 21.26
C PRO A 296 8.34 23.79 19.76
N VAL A 297 9.35 23.07 19.27
CA VAL A 297 9.97 23.27 17.95
C VAL A 297 8.96 23.29 16.80
N TRP A 298 7.87 22.51 16.91
CA TRP A 298 6.83 22.39 15.88
C TRP A 298 5.96 23.64 15.68
N LEU A 299 5.84 24.53 16.68
CA LEU A 299 5.05 25.78 16.59
C LEU A 299 5.90 26.96 16.09
N ARG A 300 7.21 26.78 15.92
CA ARG A 300 8.12 27.84 15.49
C ARG A 300 8.05 28.06 13.98
N ARG A 301 7.82 29.32 13.60
CA ARG A 301 7.84 29.78 12.21
C ARG A 301 9.24 30.04 11.68
N HIS A 302 10.19 30.35 12.57
CA HIS A 302 11.60 30.55 12.24
C HIS A 302 12.48 29.44 12.84
N PRO A 303 13.58 29.07 12.17
CA PRO A 303 14.53 28.10 12.71
C PRO A 303 15.27 28.65 13.93
N THR A 304 15.90 27.78 14.70
CA THR A 304 16.69 28.21 15.86
C THR A 304 17.93 28.96 15.42
N PRO A 305 18.44 29.93 16.21
CA PRO A 305 19.70 30.60 15.91
C PRO A 305 20.84 29.62 15.64
N SER A 306 20.97 28.59 16.48
CA SER A 306 21.97 27.52 16.31
C SER A 306 21.83 26.76 14.98
N SER A 307 20.61 26.54 14.50
CA SER A 307 20.36 25.87 13.22
C SER A 307 20.69 26.76 12.03
N ARG A 308 20.53 28.08 12.15
CA ARG A 308 20.92 29.05 11.10
C ARG A 308 22.44 29.17 11.03
N VAL A 309 23.11 29.26 12.18
CA VAL A 309 24.58 29.25 12.27
C VAL A 309 25.17 27.98 11.66
N ALA A 310 24.61 26.81 11.99
CA ALA A 310 25.04 25.54 11.41
C ALA A 310 24.82 25.45 9.89
N ALA A 311 24.01 26.32 9.29
CA ALA A 311 23.72 26.34 7.86
C ALA A 311 24.80 27.00 7.01
N LEU A 312 25.53 27.94 7.58
CA LEU A 312 26.53 28.75 6.87
C LEU A 312 27.71 27.90 6.33
N PRO A 313 28.35 27.00 7.12
CA PRO A 313 29.57 26.32 6.66
C PRO A 313 29.35 25.17 5.67
N GLU A 314 28.22 24.45 5.70
CA GLU A 314 27.93 23.35 4.76
C GLU A 314 26.44 23.39 4.35
N PRO A 315 26.01 24.33 3.48
CA PRO A 315 24.59 24.51 3.11
C PRO A 315 23.92 23.22 2.62
N THR A 316 24.66 22.37 1.92
CA THR A 316 24.16 21.11 1.38
C THR A 316 23.88 20.03 2.43
N ALA A 317 24.43 20.16 3.64
CA ALA A 317 24.26 19.17 4.71
C ALA A 317 22.90 19.25 5.41
N LEU A 318 22.27 20.45 5.44
CA LEU A 318 20.93 20.66 6.00
C LEU A 318 19.80 20.11 5.12
N PHE A 319 20.06 19.90 3.83
CA PHE A 319 19.08 19.35 2.88
C PHE A 319 19.08 17.81 2.84
N ARG A 320 19.67 17.15 3.85
CA ARG A 320 19.63 15.69 3.98
C ARG A 320 18.34 15.30 4.68
N PRO A 321 17.35 14.71 3.98
CA PRO A 321 16.08 14.34 4.60
C PRO A 321 16.34 13.36 5.74
N GLY A 322 15.94 13.76 6.95
CA GLY A 322 15.97 12.97 8.15
C GLY A 322 14.71 12.13 8.30
N PHE A 323 14.47 11.64 9.51
CA PHE A 323 13.26 10.87 9.82
C PHE A 323 11.99 11.68 9.53
N GLY A 324 11.97 12.96 9.90
CA GLY A 324 10.78 13.82 9.80
C GLY A 324 10.28 14.01 8.36
N GLU A 325 11.20 14.20 7.40
CA GLU A 325 10.84 14.37 5.99
C GLU A 325 10.28 13.08 5.36
N HIS A 326 10.86 11.93 5.69
CA HIS A 326 10.37 10.64 5.20
C HIS A 326 9.05 10.24 5.88
N PHE A 327 8.90 10.58 7.15
CA PHE A 327 7.63 10.46 7.87
C PHE A 327 6.54 11.30 7.21
N ALA A 328 6.80 12.58 7.00
CA ALA A 328 5.94 13.48 6.24
C ALA A 328 5.58 12.91 4.85
N ALA A 329 6.56 12.40 4.11
CA ALA A 329 6.32 11.80 2.80
C ALA A 329 5.44 10.54 2.87
N GLY A 330 5.65 9.66 3.85
CA GLY A 330 4.80 8.50 4.10
C GLY A 330 3.35 8.89 4.41
N VAL A 331 3.15 9.90 5.28
CA VAL A 331 1.81 10.41 5.60
C VAL A 331 1.12 10.99 4.37
N VAL A 332 1.80 11.84 3.59
CA VAL A 332 1.26 12.45 2.37
C VAL A 332 0.92 11.39 1.33
N LEU A 333 1.78 10.39 1.15
CA LEU A 333 1.59 9.34 0.17
C LEU A 333 0.40 8.44 0.55
N GLN A 334 0.29 8.06 1.82
CA GLN A 334 -0.85 7.25 2.28
C GLN A 334 -2.16 8.04 2.25
N LEU A 335 -2.17 9.27 2.75
CA LEU A 335 -3.35 10.12 2.63
C LEU A 335 -3.71 10.35 1.16
N GLY A 336 -2.75 10.66 0.30
CA GLY A 336 -3.01 10.85 -1.13
C GLY A 336 -3.64 9.62 -1.78
N PHE A 337 -3.17 8.42 -1.44
CA PHE A 337 -3.79 7.17 -1.88
C PHE A 337 -5.20 7.03 -1.34
N VAL A 338 -5.41 7.12 -0.03
CA VAL A 338 -6.74 6.90 0.54
C VAL A 338 -7.75 7.96 0.07
N GLN A 339 -7.33 9.22 -0.08
CA GLN A 339 -8.17 10.31 -0.57
C GLN A 339 -8.48 10.22 -2.06
N PHE A 340 -7.70 9.46 -2.84
CA PHE A 340 -7.94 9.28 -4.27
C PHE A 340 -8.61 7.93 -4.58
N ALA A 341 -8.06 6.84 -4.04
CA ALA A 341 -8.53 5.49 -4.26
C ALA A 341 -9.92 5.26 -3.65
N MET A 342 -10.20 5.75 -2.44
CA MET A 342 -11.51 5.48 -1.81
C MET A 342 -12.68 6.14 -2.55
N PRO A 343 -12.62 7.42 -2.97
CA PRO A 343 -13.68 7.98 -3.81
C PRO A 343 -13.82 7.27 -5.16
N VAL A 344 -12.73 6.81 -5.77
CA VAL A 344 -12.76 6.08 -7.05
C VAL A 344 -13.41 4.70 -6.88
N VAL A 345 -13.09 3.97 -5.82
CA VAL A 345 -13.75 2.70 -5.49
C VAL A 345 -15.21 2.94 -5.11
N ALA A 346 -15.49 3.96 -4.30
CA ALA A 346 -16.85 4.38 -3.99
C ALA A 346 -17.61 4.85 -5.24
N ALA A 347 -16.92 5.29 -6.29
CA ALA A 347 -17.49 5.64 -7.60
C ALA A 347 -17.90 4.44 -8.44
N GLY A 348 -17.74 3.22 -7.92
CA GLY A 348 -18.02 2.00 -8.65
C GLY A 348 -16.92 1.61 -9.63
N ALA A 349 -15.68 2.03 -9.40
CA ALA A 349 -14.57 1.55 -10.22
C ALA A 349 -14.39 0.03 -10.06
N PRO A 350 -14.11 -0.70 -11.15
CA PRO A 350 -13.89 -2.14 -11.08
C PRO A 350 -12.65 -2.45 -10.25
N LEU A 351 -12.58 -3.68 -9.73
CA LEU A 351 -11.51 -4.12 -8.83
C LEU A 351 -10.11 -3.93 -9.44
N ASP A 352 -9.97 -4.03 -10.75
CA ASP A 352 -8.70 -3.84 -11.45
C ASP A 352 -8.18 -2.40 -11.41
N VAL A 353 -9.07 -1.40 -11.39
CA VAL A 353 -8.67 0.00 -11.19
C VAL A 353 -8.10 0.18 -9.79
N PHE A 354 -8.74 -0.43 -8.78
CA PHE A 354 -8.20 -0.41 -7.42
C PHE A 354 -6.83 -1.09 -7.32
N ARG A 355 -6.65 -2.25 -7.96
CA ARG A 355 -5.35 -2.94 -8.08
C ARG A 355 -4.29 -2.04 -8.73
N LEU A 356 -4.63 -1.36 -9.84
CA LEU A 356 -3.75 -0.42 -10.51
C LEU A 356 -3.31 0.74 -9.60
N LEU A 357 -4.23 1.29 -8.81
CA LEU A 357 -3.92 2.36 -7.84
C LEU A 357 -3.04 1.86 -6.69
N SER A 358 -3.33 0.68 -6.14
CA SER A 358 -2.53 0.05 -5.08
C SER A 358 -1.11 -0.30 -5.57
N GLY A 359 -0.98 -0.85 -6.78
CA GLY A 359 0.31 -1.11 -7.43
C GLY A 359 1.09 0.19 -7.67
N GLY A 360 0.41 1.24 -8.15
CA GLY A 360 0.99 2.58 -8.30
C GLY A 360 1.50 3.16 -6.98
N TRP A 361 0.75 3.00 -5.88
CA TRP A 361 1.18 3.39 -4.55
C TRP A 361 2.45 2.62 -4.12
N GLY A 362 2.47 1.31 -4.32
CA GLY A 362 3.63 0.46 -4.01
C GLY A 362 4.89 0.90 -4.75
N ILE A 363 4.77 1.26 -6.03
CA ILE A 363 5.85 1.85 -6.83
C ILE A 363 6.34 3.16 -6.20
N LEU A 364 5.44 4.08 -5.85
CA LEU A 364 5.80 5.37 -5.27
C LEU A 364 6.55 5.24 -3.94
N VAL A 365 6.11 4.33 -3.07
CA VAL A 365 6.82 4.00 -1.81
C VAL A 365 8.23 3.47 -2.10
N ALA A 366 8.33 2.52 -3.03
CA ALA A 366 9.60 1.90 -3.42
C ALA A 366 10.58 2.94 -3.98
N LEU A 367 10.11 3.83 -4.86
CA LEU A 367 10.90 4.91 -5.46
C LEU A 367 11.34 5.95 -4.43
N LEU A 368 10.49 6.30 -3.46
CA LEU A 368 10.82 7.25 -2.39
C LEU A 368 12.02 6.75 -1.56
N VAL A 369 11.97 5.50 -1.12
CA VAL A 369 13.03 4.86 -0.34
C VAL A 369 14.27 4.59 -1.21
N GLY A 370 14.08 4.19 -2.46
CA GLY A 370 15.15 4.03 -3.44
C GLY A 370 15.91 5.33 -3.67
N PHE A 371 15.21 6.45 -3.84
CA PHE A 371 15.82 7.76 -4.03
C PHE A 371 16.62 8.21 -2.81
N ALA A 372 16.11 7.96 -1.59
CA ALA A 372 16.85 8.20 -0.36
C ALA A 372 18.17 7.41 -0.32
N ALA A 373 18.14 6.15 -0.78
CA ALA A 373 19.32 5.31 -0.88
C ALA A 373 20.34 5.80 -1.93
N VAL A 374 19.87 6.25 -3.11
CA VAL A 374 20.71 6.87 -4.15
C VAL A 374 21.43 8.09 -3.60
N ARG A 375 20.70 9.02 -2.98
CA ARG A 375 21.29 10.21 -2.36
C ARG A 375 22.29 9.84 -1.26
N GLY A 376 21.94 8.86 -0.43
CA GLY A 376 22.84 8.30 0.58
C GLY A 376 24.17 7.83 -0.02
N SER A 377 24.14 7.16 -1.18
CA SER A 377 25.36 6.74 -1.86
C SER A 377 26.17 7.89 -2.45
N ALA A 378 25.54 8.90 -3.03
CA ALA A 378 26.22 10.05 -3.61
C ALA A 378 27.01 10.82 -2.53
N VAL A 379 26.40 11.03 -1.36
CA VAL A 379 27.07 11.68 -0.21
C VAL A 379 28.28 10.87 0.27
N THR A 380 28.16 9.54 0.31
CA THR A 380 29.29 8.68 0.71
C THR A 380 30.39 8.60 -0.34
N ALA A 381 30.06 8.81 -1.62
CA ALA A 381 31.02 8.85 -2.71
C ALA A 381 31.79 10.19 -2.75
N ALA A 382 31.18 11.28 -2.29
CA ALA A 382 31.80 12.60 -2.25
C ALA A 382 32.71 12.83 -1.02
N ARG A 383 32.56 12.04 0.05
CA ARG A 383 33.40 12.13 1.26
C ARG A 383 34.52 11.09 1.20
N ASP A 384 35.70 11.49 0.70
CA ASP A 384 36.94 10.67 0.72
C ASP A 384 37.61 10.58 2.12
N GLY A 385 36.84 10.77 3.21
CA GLY A 385 37.36 10.81 4.58
C GLY A 385 37.22 9.51 5.38
N PRO A 386 38.11 9.23 6.36
CA PRO A 386 38.15 7.99 7.15
C PRO A 386 36.97 7.78 8.11
N ARG A 387 36.16 8.81 8.39
CA ARG A 387 34.97 8.71 9.27
C ARG A 387 33.73 8.26 8.49
N ARG A 388 33.57 6.95 8.33
CA ARG A 388 32.36 6.32 7.78
C ARG A 388 31.17 6.56 8.71
N ALA A 389 30.38 7.60 8.46
CA ALA A 389 29.09 7.73 9.15
C ALA A 389 28.21 6.49 8.86
N PRO A 390 27.45 5.97 9.84
CA PRO A 390 26.72 4.71 9.71
C PRO A 390 25.52 4.86 8.76
N VAL A 391 25.76 4.65 7.46
CA VAL A 391 24.74 4.74 6.40
C VAL A 391 23.54 3.82 6.69
N GLY A 392 23.79 2.64 7.27
CA GLY A 392 22.73 1.73 7.69
C GLY A 392 21.72 2.38 8.63
N ARG A 393 22.18 3.12 9.66
CA ARG A 393 21.30 3.85 10.58
C ARG A 393 20.47 4.92 9.85
N ARG A 394 21.02 5.58 8.82
CA ARG A 394 20.26 6.58 8.04
C ARG A 394 19.18 5.93 7.18
N LEU A 395 19.48 4.83 6.50
CA LEU A 395 18.51 4.10 5.70
C LEU A 395 17.37 3.57 6.58
N VAL A 396 17.71 2.95 7.71
CA VAL A 396 16.73 2.46 8.69
C VAL A 396 15.84 3.60 9.20
N ARG A 397 16.41 4.75 9.57
CA ARG A 397 15.61 5.93 9.98
C ARG A 397 14.70 6.46 8.88
N SER A 398 15.13 6.38 7.62
CA SER A 398 14.31 6.82 6.48
C SER A 398 13.12 5.86 6.28
N CYS A 399 13.37 4.55 6.31
CA CYS A 399 12.33 3.52 6.16
C CYS A 399 11.36 3.50 7.34
N LEU A 400 11.86 3.67 8.58
CA LEU A 400 11.03 3.85 9.78
C LEU A 400 10.15 5.10 9.66
N GLY A 401 10.69 6.20 9.12
CA GLY A 401 9.93 7.39 8.81
C GLY A 401 8.76 7.07 7.88
N VAL A 402 9.04 6.50 6.71
CA VAL A 402 8.00 6.13 5.73
C VAL A 402 6.96 5.19 6.35
N GLY A 403 7.37 4.11 7.00
CA GLY A 403 6.44 3.13 7.60
C GLY A 403 5.56 3.73 8.69
N ALA A 404 6.12 4.54 9.60
CA ALA A 404 5.34 5.24 10.62
C ALA A 404 4.41 6.30 10.00
N GLY A 405 4.84 6.94 8.92
CA GLY A 405 4.04 7.91 8.19
C GLY A 405 2.86 7.26 7.47
N VAL A 406 3.07 6.11 6.82
CA VAL A 406 2.01 5.33 6.19
C VAL A 406 0.97 4.92 7.24
N LEU A 407 1.41 4.34 8.36
CA LEU A 407 0.49 3.97 9.45
C LEU A 407 -0.34 5.16 9.94
N LEU A 408 0.30 6.32 10.19
CA LEU A 408 -0.42 7.50 10.65
C LEU A 408 -1.39 8.05 9.59
N GLY A 409 -0.96 8.11 8.32
CA GLY A 409 -1.79 8.60 7.23
C GLY A 409 -3.07 7.78 7.04
N GLU A 410 -2.97 6.47 7.23
CA GLU A 410 -4.12 5.57 7.21
C GLU A 410 -5.10 5.85 8.35
N ARG A 411 -4.59 6.00 9.57
CA ARG A 411 -5.41 6.25 10.76
C ARG A 411 -6.04 7.64 10.79
N LEU A 412 -5.41 8.62 10.16
CA LEU A 412 -5.98 9.95 9.95
C LEU A 412 -7.09 9.96 8.90
N SER A 413 -7.21 8.90 8.08
CA SER A 413 -8.28 8.81 7.10
C SER A 413 -9.62 8.49 7.76
N PRO A 414 -10.72 9.16 7.35
CA PRO A 414 -12.08 8.77 7.71
C PRO A 414 -12.45 7.35 7.26
N ALA A 415 -11.73 6.76 6.29
CA ALA A 415 -11.96 5.39 5.83
C ALA A 415 -11.77 4.32 6.94
N THR A 416 -11.11 4.66 8.04
CA THR A 416 -10.87 3.77 9.20
C THR A 416 -11.78 4.08 10.39
N LEU A 417 -12.91 4.78 10.17
CA LEU A 417 -13.92 5.04 11.21
C LEU A 417 -14.44 3.70 11.76
N GLY A 418 -14.49 3.56 13.09
CA GLY A 418 -14.90 2.31 13.74
C GLY A 418 -13.79 1.26 13.94
N ASP A 419 -12.61 1.39 13.32
CA ASP A 419 -11.51 0.45 13.55
C ASP A 419 -10.87 0.63 14.95
N PRO A 420 -10.63 -0.46 15.69
CA PRO A 420 -9.94 -0.39 16.97
C PRO A 420 -8.49 0.13 16.83
N LEU A 421 -7.96 0.65 17.95
CA LEU A 421 -6.57 1.07 18.07
C LEU A 421 -5.62 -0.06 17.63
N PRO A 422 -4.44 0.26 17.07
CA PRO A 422 -3.53 -0.74 16.55
C PRO A 422 -3.09 -1.71 17.65
N GLY A 423 -3.54 -2.96 17.54
CA GLY A 423 -3.06 -4.07 18.35
C GLY A 423 -1.64 -4.50 17.95
N VAL A 424 -1.07 -5.45 18.69
CA VAL A 424 0.28 -6.00 18.45
C VAL A 424 0.49 -6.42 16.99
N VAL A 425 -0.55 -6.98 16.37
CA VAL A 425 -0.53 -7.40 14.96
C VAL A 425 -0.18 -6.25 14.01
N VAL A 426 -0.74 -5.05 14.21
CA VAL A 426 -0.45 -3.89 13.35
C VAL A 426 1.02 -3.47 13.47
N PHE A 427 1.60 -3.54 14.66
CA PHE A 427 3.02 -3.24 14.85
C PHE A 427 3.94 -4.28 14.21
N VAL A 428 3.59 -5.57 14.29
CA VAL A 428 4.31 -6.64 13.60
C VAL A 428 4.25 -6.43 12.08
N VAL A 429 3.05 -6.15 11.56
CA VAL A 429 2.77 -5.83 10.15
C VAL A 429 3.64 -4.64 9.71
N VAL A 430 3.58 -3.50 10.38
CA VAL A 430 4.42 -2.34 10.04
C VAL A 430 5.91 -2.65 10.17
N GLY A 431 6.31 -3.47 11.14
CA GLY A 431 7.68 -3.95 11.28
C GLY A 431 8.17 -4.74 10.06
N LEU A 432 7.33 -5.61 9.50
CA LEU A 432 7.61 -6.36 8.27
C LEU A 432 7.76 -5.42 7.07
N LEU A 433 6.85 -4.45 6.90
CA LEU A 433 6.95 -3.41 5.86
C LEU A 433 8.28 -2.66 5.97
N VAL A 434 8.62 -2.16 7.17
CA VAL A 434 9.88 -1.44 7.39
C VAL A 434 11.08 -2.33 7.08
N GLY A 435 11.06 -3.60 7.48
CA GLY A 435 12.10 -4.57 7.16
C GLY A 435 12.32 -4.70 5.64
N GLN A 436 11.24 -4.85 4.88
CA GLN A 436 11.28 -4.94 3.42
C GLN A 436 11.82 -3.66 2.77
N LEU A 437 11.34 -2.49 3.21
CA LEU A 437 11.83 -1.20 2.74
C LEU A 437 13.33 -1.03 3.02
N VAL A 438 13.82 -1.47 4.18
CA VAL A 438 15.25 -1.41 4.53
C VAL A 438 16.07 -2.30 3.60
N LEU A 439 15.61 -3.53 3.32
CA LEU A 439 16.29 -4.45 2.40
C LEU A 439 16.37 -3.86 0.98
N LEU A 440 15.26 -3.32 0.48
CA LEU A 440 15.19 -2.66 -0.83
C LEU A 440 16.12 -1.43 -0.88
N ALA A 441 16.05 -0.56 0.13
CA ALA A 441 16.91 0.62 0.25
C ALA A 441 18.39 0.23 0.25
N TRP A 442 18.73 -0.84 0.97
CA TRP A 442 20.09 -1.33 1.05
C TRP A 442 20.57 -1.87 -0.29
N TRP A 443 19.73 -2.61 -1.01
CA TRP A 443 20.02 -3.08 -2.36
C TRP A 443 20.26 -1.92 -3.33
N VAL A 444 19.35 -0.92 -3.36
CA VAL A 444 19.51 0.28 -4.20
C VAL A 444 20.79 1.04 -3.87
N TYR A 445 21.10 1.21 -2.58
CA TYR A 445 22.35 1.84 -2.14
C TYR A 445 23.59 1.10 -2.66
N ARG A 446 23.59 -0.24 -2.68
CA ARG A 446 24.70 -1.05 -3.20
C ARG A 446 24.85 -0.88 -4.72
N CYS A 447 23.76 -0.97 -5.48
CA CYS A 447 23.77 -0.79 -6.93
C CYS A 447 24.23 0.62 -7.32
N SER A 448 23.74 1.64 -6.60
CA SER A 448 24.13 3.05 -6.81
C SER A 448 25.63 3.27 -6.65
N ARG A 449 26.26 2.62 -5.66
CA ARG A 449 27.73 2.68 -5.48
C ARG A 449 28.52 2.01 -6.61
N LEU A 450 27.96 1.01 -7.28
CA LEU A 450 28.56 0.43 -8.48
C LEU A 450 28.41 1.40 -9.65
N LEU A 451 27.22 1.97 -9.85
CA LEU A 451 26.92 2.93 -10.92
C LEU A 451 27.74 4.23 -10.83
N HIS A 452 27.95 4.77 -9.63
CA HIS A 452 28.79 5.95 -9.43
C HIS A 452 30.24 5.73 -9.84
N ARG A 453 30.73 4.49 -9.83
CA ARG A 453 32.08 4.13 -10.28
C ARG A 453 32.15 3.87 -11.78
N GLU A 454 31.01 3.67 -12.44
CA GLU A 454 31.00 3.38 -13.86
C GLU A 454 31.25 4.61 -14.70
N ARG A 455 32.21 4.52 -15.63
CA ARG A 455 32.64 5.65 -16.46
C ARG A 455 31.84 5.77 -17.76
N ILE A 456 31.25 4.68 -18.24
CA ILE A 456 30.49 4.63 -19.49
C ILE A 456 29.09 5.19 -19.25
N ALA A 457 28.76 6.31 -19.90
CA ALA A 457 27.47 6.99 -19.73
C ALA A 457 26.27 6.11 -20.09
N ARG A 458 26.29 5.43 -21.26
CA ARG A 458 25.20 4.53 -21.70
C ARG A 458 24.96 3.39 -20.70
N ALA A 459 26.02 2.75 -20.22
CA ALA A 459 25.92 1.69 -19.21
C ALA A 459 25.36 2.20 -17.88
N ARG A 460 25.69 3.45 -17.51
CA ARG A 460 25.14 4.09 -16.31
C ARG A 460 23.64 4.37 -16.46
N VAL A 461 23.18 4.86 -17.61
CA VAL A 461 21.75 5.08 -17.88
C VAL A 461 20.98 3.75 -17.88
N ALA A 462 21.49 2.74 -18.60
CA ALA A 462 20.89 1.42 -18.62
C ALA A 462 20.82 0.80 -17.21
N GLY A 463 21.88 0.94 -16.43
CA GLY A 463 21.92 0.45 -15.05
C GLY A 463 20.95 1.17 -14.11
N TRP A 464 20.79 2.49 -14.23
CA TRP A 464 19.76 3.23 -13.49
C TRP A 464 18.34 2.80 -13.89
N SER A 465 18.11 2.57 -15.18
CA SER A 465 16.83 2.11 -15.71
C SER A 465 16.49 0.71 -15.18
N ALA A 466 17.47 -0.20 -15.14
CA ALA A 466 17.29 -1.54 -14.60
C ALA A 466 17.03 -1.53 -13.07
N VAL A 467 17.73 -0.67 -12.31
CA VAL A 467 17.46 -0.46 -10.88
C VAL A 467 16.03 0.08 -10.68
N GLY A 468 15.62 1.10 -11.45
CA GLY A 468 14.27 1.66 -11.37
C GLY A 468 13.19 0.64 -11.72
N THR A 469 13.43 -0.20 -12.73
CA THR A 469 12.51 -1.27 -13.14
C THR A 469 12.35 -2.30 -12.03
N ALA A 470 13.46 -2.79 -11.45
CA ALA A 470 13.42 -3.75 -10.34
C ALA A 470 12.66 -3.20 -9.12
N VAL A 471 12.93 -1.94 -8.75
CA VAL A 471 12.25 -1.24 -7.64
C VAL A 471 10.76 -1.09 -7.93
N SER A 472 10.38 -0.78 -9.18
CA SER A 472 8.98 -0.60 -9.56
C SER A 472 8.23 -1.93 -9.60
N LEU A 473 8.83 -2.99 -10.15
CA LEU A 473 8.20 -4.32 -10.18
C LEU A 473 7.98 -4.87 -8.77
N LEU A 474 8.97 -4.76 -7.88
CA LEU A 474 8.85 -5.18 -6.48
C LEU A 474 7.85 -4.29 -5.71
N GLY A 475 7.80 -3.00 -6.03
CA GLY A 475 6.82 -2.08 -5.48
C GLY A 475 5.39 -2.44 -5.91
N TRP A 476 5.18 -2.68 -7.20
CA TRP A 476 3.91 -3.09 -7.77
C TRP A 476 3.41 -4.39 -7.17
N SER A 477 4.25 -5.43 -7.16
CA SER A 477 3.79 -6.74 -6.69
C SER A 477 3.68 -6.78 -5.17
N TRP A 478 4.73 -6.44 -4.44
CA TRP A 478 4.79 -6.80 -3.01
C TRP A 478 4.38 -5.66 -2.09
N LEU A 479 4.61 -4.40 -2.49
CA LEU A 479 4.25 -3.27 -1.65
C LEU A 479 2.77 -2.89 -1.77
N GLU A 480 2.07 -3.25 -2.85
CA GLU A 480 0.63 -2.93 -3.00
C GLU A 480 -0.26 -3.49 -1.88
N LEU A 481 0.14 -4.63 -1.29
CA LEU A 481 -0.56 -5.27 -0.17
C LEU A 481 -0.67 -4.34 1.06
N TRP A 482 0.23 -3.37 1.16
CA TRP A 482 0.36 -2.47 2.30
C TRP A 482 -0.38 -1.14 2.11
N SER A 483 -1.08 -0.97 0.98
CA SER A 483 -1.76 0.28 0.67
C SER A 483 -3.08 0.45 1.44
N SER A 484 -3.69 -0.61 1.96
CA SER A 484 -4.90 -0.53 2.81
C SER A 484 -5.07 -1.76 3.73
N PRO A 485 -5.82 -1.65 4.84
CA PRO A 485 -6.22 -2.80 5.67
C PRO A 485 -7.03 -3.81 4.88
N GLU A 486 -7.87 -3.34 3.96
CA GLU A 486 -8.65 -4.18 3.07
C GLU A 486 -7.74 -5.08 2.24
N ASN A 487 -6.60 -4.59 1.74
CA ASN A 487 -5.63 -5.40 1.00
C ASN A 487 -4.98 -6.47 1.88
N LEU A 488 -4.64 -6.11 3.12
CA LEU A 488 -4.16 -7.10 4.10
C LEU A 488 -5.23 -8.14 4.45
N GLY A 489 -6.48 -7.71 4.61
CA GLY A 489 -7.61 -8.59 4.88
C GLY A 489 -7.90 -9.52 3.70
N ARG A 490 -7.89 -8.99 2.47
CA ARG A 490 -8.01 -9.76 1.22
C ARG A 490 -6.87 -10.76 1.09
N ALA A 491 -5.62 -10.35 1.31
CA ALA A 491 -4.49 -11.25 1.31
C ALA A 491 -4.67 -12.35 2.37
N SER A 492 -4.99 -12.01 3.62
CA SER A 492 -5.21 -13.01 4.68
C SER A 492 -6.33 -14.00 4.37
N SER A 493 -7.43 -13.54 3.76
CA SER A 493 -8.56 -14.41 3.39
C SER A 493 -8.25 -15.26 2.16
N GLN A 494 -7.55 -14.73 1.16
CA GLN A 494 -7.02 -15.53 0.05
C GLN A 494 -6.06 -16.61 0.55
N LEU A 495 -5.16 -16.26 1.48
CA LEU A 495 -4.22 -17.19 2.08
C LEU A 495 -4.93 -18.25 2.92
N ALA A 496 -5.99 -17.89 3.65
CA ALA A 496 -6.81 -18.85 4.40
C ALA A 496 -7.54 -19.81 3.46
N ARG A 497 -8.20 -19.29 2.40
CA ARG A 497 -8.91 -20.11 1.40
C ARG A 497 -8.01 -21.07 0.64
N LEU A 498 -6.80 -20.66 0.32
CA LEU A 498 -5.81 -21.53 -0.30
C LEU A 498 -5.15 -22.45 0.73
N GLY A 499 -5.07 -22.03 1.99
CA GLY A 499 -4.42 -22.77 3.07
C GLY A 499 -5.25 -23.90 3.65
N THR A 500 -6.58 -23.77 3.76
CA THR A 500 -7.42 -24.82 4.34
C THR A 500 -7.40 -26.11 3.53
N PRO A 501 -7.56 -26.13 2.18
CA PRO A 501 -7.51 -27.37 1.42
C PRO A 501 -6.11 -27.98 1.41
N ILE A 502 -5.06 -27.15 1.47
CA ILE A 502 -3.67 -27.62 1.53
C ILE A 502 -3.35 -28.22 2.91
N ALA A 503 -3.86 -27.62 3.99
CA ALA A 503 -3.71 -28.14 5.34
C ALA A 503 -4.49 -29.45 5.51
N ASP A 504 -5.71 -29.53 4.97
CA ASP A 504 -6.54 -30.73 4.98
C ASP A 504 -5.89 -31.83 4.15
N LEU A 505 -5.46 -31.54 2.91
CA LEU A 505 -4.71 -32.48 2.09
C LEU A 505 -3.43 -32.91 2.79
N GLY A 506 -2.70 -31.99 3.42
CA GLY A 506 -1.49 -32.30 4.20
C GLY A 506 -1.76 -33.14 5.44
N SER A 507 -2.95 -33.04 6.04
CA SER A 507 -3.35 -33.88 7.18
C SER A 507 -3.79 -35.29 6.74
N GLN A 508 -4.42 -35.40 5.57
CA GLN A 508 -4.92 -36.65 5.01
C GLN A 508 -3.82 -37.43 4.27
N ALA A 509 -2.86 -36.73 3.65
CA ALA A 509 -1.83 -37.33 2.81
C ALA A 509 -0.53 -37.66 3.55
N ALA A 510 -0.23 -37.00 4.67
CA ALA A 510 1.04 -37.18 5.37
C ALA A 510 1.09 -38.53 6.12
N TRP A 511 2.08 -39.37 5.80
CA TRP A 511 2.34 -40.60 6.56
C TRP A 511 3.14 -40.35 7.84
N THR A 512 3.90 -39.26 7.88
CA THR A 512 4.70 -38.85 9.04
C THR A 512 4.50 -37.37 9.38
N GLY A 513 4.80 -37.00 10.63
CA GLY A 513 4.82 -35.58 11.03
C GLY A 513 5.83 -34.73 10.23
N LEU A 514 6.86 -35.37 9.65
CA LEU A 514 7.80 -34.71 8.74
C LEU A 514 7.13 -34.40 7.39
N ASP A 515 6.36 -35.32 6.82
CA ASP A 515 5.63 -35.10 5.56
C ASP A 515 4.67 -33.91 5.68
N HIS A 516 3.95 -33.82 6.82
CA HIS A 516 3.06 -32.70 7.12
C HIS A 516 3.83 -31.37 7.24
N ALA A 517 4.98 -31.37 7.91
CA ALA A 517 5.84 -30.19 8.03
C ALA A 517 6.42 -29.74 6.68
N LEU A 518 6.79 -30.69 5.81
CA LEU A 518 7.32 -30.39 4.47
C LEU A 518 6.24 -29.84 3.54
N LEU A 519 5.05 -30.45 3.55
CA LEU A 519 3.90 -29.97 2.77
C LEU A 519 3.48 -28.56 3.20
N SER A 520 3.31 -28.33 4.50
CA SER A 520 2.96 -27.00 5.02
C SER A 520 4.03 -25.92 4.73
N ALA A 521 5.31 -26.29 4.71
CA ALA A 521 6.40 -25.38 4.42
C ALA A 521 6.55 -25.05 2.92
N THR A 522 6.35 -26.01 2.02
CA THR A 522 6.63 -25.87 0.57
C THR A 522 5.39 -25.59 -0.27
N TRP A 523 4.21 -25.97 0.22
CA TRP A 523 2.92 -25.62 -0.38
C TRP A 523 2.32 -24.41 0.34
N HIS A 524 3.17 -23.44 0.70
CA HIS A 524 2.73 -22.28 1.42
C HIS A 524 1.73 -21.46 0.57
N PRO A 525 0.57 -21.02 1.11
CA PRO A 525 -0.48 -20.36 0.34
C PRO A 525 -0.02 -19.08 -0.38
N VAL A 526 1.00 -18.40 0.18
CA VAL A 526 1.65 -17.24 -0.45
C VAL A 526 2.30 -17.63 -1.78
N VAL A 527 2.96 -18.78 -1.86
CA VAL A 527 3.67 -19.20 -3.07
C VAL A 527 2.69 -19.71 -4.12
N MET A 528 1.73 -20.52 -3.69
CA MET A 528 0.70 -21.09 -4.56
C MET A 528 -0.25 -20.03 -5.15
N GLY A 529 -0.70 -19.06 -4.34
CA GLY A 529 -1.64 -18.04 -4.79
C GLY A 529 -0.98 -16.80 -5.40
N PHE A 530 0.14 -16.36 -4.82
CA PHE A 530 0.72 -15.05 -5.11
C PHE A 530 1.91 -15.13 -6.08
N ALA A 531 2.78 -16.13 -5.95
CA ALA A 531 4.01 -16.20 -6.77
C ALA A 531 3.77 -16.80 -8.15
N ALA A 532 3.00 -17.89 -8.25
CA ALA A 532 2.78 -18.62 -9.50
C ALA A 532 2.10 -17.76 -10.60
N ARG A 533 1.34 -16.73 -10.20
CA ARG A 533 0.57 -15.87 -11.11
C ARG A 533 1.13 -14.44 -11.23
N ASN A 534 2.14 -14.05 -10.45
CA ASN A 534 2.64 -12.67 -10.41
C ASN A 534 4.00 -12.54 -11.10
N LEU A 535 3.96 -12.42 -12.44
CA LEU A 535 5.16 -12.27 -13.27
C LEU A 535 6.02 -11.05 -12.85
N ALA A 536 5.39 -9.98 -12.37
CA ALA A 536 6.11 -8.79 -11.90
C ALA A 536 6.99 -9.10 -10.67
N LEU A 537 6.48 -9.88 -9.71
CA LEU A 537 7.27 -10.31 -8.56
C LEU A 537 8.49 -11.12 -8.99
N CYS A 538 8.27 -12.17 -9.79
CA CYS A 538 9.36 -13.05 -10.21
C CYS A 538 10.40 -12.32 -11.06
N ALA A 539 9.98 -11.45 -11.99
CA ALA A 539 10.89 -10.60 -12.76
C ALA A 539 11.68 -9.63 -11.86
N GLY A 540 11.04 -9.03 -10.85
CA GLY A 540 11.68 -8.19 -9.85
C GLY A 540 12.76 -8.94 -9.06
N LEU A 541 12.47 -10.18 -8.61
CA LEU A 541 13.42 -11.03 -7.89
C LEU A 541 14.62 -11.44 -8.76
N VAL A 542 14.41 -11.72 -10.05
CA VAL A 542 15.51 -11.98 -11.00
C VAL A 542 16.44 -10.77 -11.13
N LEU A 543 15.87 -9.56 -11.23
CA LEU A 543 16.65 -8.34 -11.35
C LEU A 543 17.48 -8.04 -10.09
N LEU A 544 17.08 -8.52 -8.90
CA LEU A 544 17.84 -8.32 -7.66
C LEU A 544 19.26 -8.90 -7.74
N TRP A 545 19.47 -10.01 -8.45
CA TRP A 545 20.81 -10.57 -8.63
C TRP A 545 21.43 -10.22 -9.99
N ALA A 546 20.63 -10.08 -11.04
CA ALA A 546 21.14 -9.80 -12.38
C ALA A 546 21.81 -8.42 -12.46
N VAL A 547 21.13 -7.37 -11.97
CA VAL A 547 21.64 -5.99 -12.04
C VAL A 547 23.00 -5.82 -11.35
N PRO A 548 23.18 -6.18 -10.07
CA PRO A 548 24.48 -6.00 -9.41
C PRO A 548 25.60 -6.88 -10.01
N LEU A 549 25.29 -8.01 -10.65
CA LEU A 549 26.29 -8.82 -11.36
C LEU A 549 26.75 -8.15 -12.66
N LEU A 550 25.82 -7.61 -13.45
CA LEU A 550 26.15 -6.91 -14.69
C LEU A 550 26.94 -5.62 -14.44
N LEU A 551 26.69 -4.96 -13.32
CA LEU A 551 27.40 -3.74 -12.89
C LEU A 551 28.74 -4.01 -12.21
N ALA A 552 29.05 -5.25 -11.83
CA ALA A 552 30.29 -5.56 -11.14
C ALA A 552 31.46 -5.74 -12.13
N ARG A 553 32.55 -5.00 -11.90
CA ARG A 553 33.78 -5.11 -12.73
C ARG A 553 34.59 -6.38 -12.53
N ARG A 554 34.51 -7.00 -11.35
CA ARG A 554 35.17 -8.27 -11.03
C ARG A 554 34.12 -9.24 -10.51
N THR A 555 33.84 -10.26 -11.29
CA THR A 555 32.83 -11.28 -10.98
C THR A 555 33.43 -12.66 -11.11
N ARG A 556 32.98 -13.60 -10.27
CA ARG A 556 33.33 -15.02 -10.36
C ARG A 556 32.10 -15.82 -10.78
N ILE A 557 31.51 -15.44 -11.92
CA ILE A 557 30.26 -16.04 -12.43
C ILE A 557 30.46 -17.53 -12.71
N ARG A 558 31.61 -17.93 -13.28
CA ARG A 558 31.93 -19.34 -13.53
C ARG A 558 31.86 -20.18 -12.25
N PHE A 559 32.48 -19.72 -11.17
CA PHE A 559 32.42 -20.40 -9.87
C PHE A 559 31.00 -20.47 -9.32
N ALA A 560 30.26 -19.36 -9.36
CA ALA A 560 28.89 -19.33 -8.86
C ALA A 560 27.94 -20.23 -9.67
N LEU A 561 28.12 -20.28 -11.00
CA LEU A 561 27.38 -21.17 -11.89
C LEU A 561 27.74 -22.63 -11.64
N SER A 562 29.03 -22.96 -11.52
CA SER A 562 29.47 -24.32 -11.18
C SER A 562 28.93 -24.79 -9.83
N ALA A 563 28.95 -23.91 -8.81
CA ALA A 563 28.33 -24.21 -7.52
C ALA A 563 26.81 -24.42 -7.66
N GLY A 564 26.15 -23.63 -8.52
CA GLY A 564 24.73 -23.76 -8.81
C GLY A 564 24.38 -25.10 -9.48
N LEU A 565 25.14 -25.49 -10.50
CA LEU A 565 24.99 -26.76 -11.22
C LEU A 565 25.31 -27.97 -10.34
N LEU A 566 26.35 -27.88 -9.50
CA LEU A 566 26.64 -28.90 -8.49
C LEU A 566 25.50 -29.05 -7.49
N GLY A 567 24.86 -27.94 -7.12
CA GLY A 567 23.61 -27.96 -6.35
C GLY A 567 22.52 -28.77 -7.08
N ALA A 568 22.28 -28.50 -8.36
CA ALA A 568 21.28 -29.25 -9.14
C ALA A 568 21.59 -30.75 -9.22
N VAL A 569 22.87 -31.14 -9.33
CA VAL A 569 23.30 -32.54 -9.26
C VAL A 569 23.04 -33.13 -7.87
N ALA A 570 23.31 -32.40 -6.79
CA ALA A 570 23.02 -32.85 -5.44
C ALA A 570 21.51 -33.06 -5.21
N TRP A 571 20.68 -32.16 -5.75
CA TRP A 571 19.23 -32.32 -5.74
C TRP A 571 18.80 -33.55 -6.54
N LEU A 572 19.37 -33.80 -7.72
CA LEU A 572 19.06 -34.98 -8.52
C LEU A 572 19.36 -36.29 -7.78
N VAL A 573 20.52 -36.37 -7.10
CA VAL A 573 20.88 -37.54 -6.28
C VAL A 573 19.88 -37.72 -5.14
N PHE A 574 19.48 -36.62 -4.48
CA PHE A 574 18.48 -36.64 -3.43
C PHE A 574 17.11 -37.11 -3.94
N ASP A 575 16.63 -36.56 -5.05
CA ASP A 575 15.35 -36.92 -5.67
C ASP A 575 15.30 -38.41 -6.06
N LEU A 576 16.37 -38.91 -6.69
CA LEU A 576 16.49 -40.33 -7.03
C LEU A 576 16.49 -41.23 -5.78
N ALA A 577 17.13 -40.80 -4.69
CA ALA A 577 17.12 -41.52 -3.42
C ALA A 577 15.73 -41.53 -2.78
N VAL A 578 15.02 -40.41 -2.76
CA VAL A 578 13.62 -40.33 -2.29
C VAL A 578 12.73 -41.25 -3.11
N LYS A 579 12.82 -41.19 -4.44
CA LYS A 579 12.04 -42.05 -5.35
C LYS A 579 12.39 -43.53 -5.19
N ALA A 580 13.64 -43.88 -4.92
CA ALA A 580 14.05 -45.26 -4.64
C ALA A 580 13.50 -45.75 -3.29
N ALA A 581 13.58 -44.92 -2.25
CA ALA A 581 13.03 -45.22 -0.93
C ALA A 581 11.52 -45.44 -0.99
N MET A 582 10.78 -44.51 -1.61
CA MET A 582 9.31 -44.59 -1.76
C MET A 582 8.87 -45.82 -2.57
N ARG A 583 9.66 -46.26 -3.56
CA ARG A 583 9.39 -47.51 -4.29
C ARG A 583 9.59 -48.76 -3.45
N GLY A 584 10.52 -48.73 -2.51
CA GLY A 584 10.80 -49.83 -1.58
C GLY A 584 9.82 -49.90 -0.42
N THR A 585 9.21 -48.77 -0.03
CA THR A 585 8.33 -48.69 1.15
C THR A 585 6.84 -48.60 0.82
N VAL A 586 6.44 -48.07 -0.34
CA VAL A 586 5.03 -47.80 -0.67
C VAL A 586 4.48 -48.74 -1.75
N PRO A 587 3.35 -49.43 -1.50
CA PRO A 587 2.68 -50.31 -2.48
C PRO A 587 2.26 -49.58 -3.77
N LEU A 588 2.18 -50.31 -4.89
CA LEU A 588 1.79 -49.76 -6.21
C LEU A 588 0.39 -49.12 -6.22
N SER A 589 -0.55 -49.65 -5.44
CA SER A 589 -1.93 -49.14 -5.33
C SER A 589 -1.95 -47.71 -4.80
N GLU A 590 -1.20 -47.44 -3.73
CA GLU A 590 -1.11 -46.11 -3.10
C GLU A 590 -0.34 -45.10 -3.95
N ARG A 591 0.64 -45.55 -4.75
CA ARG A 591 1.44 -44.70 -5.67
C ARG A 591 0.65 -44.09 -6.83
N SER A 592 -0.60 -44.49 -7.02
CA SER A 592 -1.51 -43.94 -8.02
C SER A 592 -2.38 -42.80 -7.49
N THR A 593 -2.44 -42.62 -6.16
CA THR A 593 -3.34 -41.68 -5.48
C THR A 593 -2.79 -40.24 -5.47
N ASP A 594 -3.68 -39.26 -5.43
CA ASP A 594 -3.31 -37.84 -5.35
C ASP A 594 -2.59 -37.46 -4.04
N PRO A 595 -2.95 -38.02 -2.87
CA PRO A 595 -2.17 -37.90 -1.63
C PRO A 595 -0.69 -38.27 -1.80
N PHE A 596 -0.39 -39.41 -2.43
CA PHE A 596 0.99 -39.84 -2.68
C PHE A 596 1.76 -38.83 -3.55
N ARG A 597 1.11 -38.30 -4.59
CA ARG A 597 1.70 -37.30 -5.50
C ARG A 597 1.99 -35.98 -4.78
N ALA A 598 1.12 -35.57 -3.86
CA ALA A 598 1.32 -34.38 -3.04
C ALA A 598 2.56 -34.54 -2.15
N VAL A 599 2.67 -35.65 -1.41
CA VAL A 599 3.83 -35.94 -0.54
C VAL A 599 5.12 -35.98 -1.36
N LEU A 600 5.14 -36.69 -2.49
CA LEU A 600 6.31 -36.76 -3.37
C LEU A 600 6.74 -35.36 -3.84
N SER A 601 5.79 -34.54 -4.30
CA SER A 601 6.06 -33.16 -4.73
C SER A 601 6.57 -32.28 -3.57
N GLY A 602 6.04 -32.46 -2.36
CA GLY A 602 6.52 -31.77 -1.16
C GLY A 602 7.99 -32.09 -0.85
N TRP A 603 8.39 -33.35 -0.96
CA TRP A 603 9.79 -33.76 -0.82
C TRP A 603 10.70 -33.19 -1.92
N GLU A 604 10.25 -33.22 -3.17
CA GLU A 604 11.00 -32.64 -4.30
C GLU A 604 11.23 -31.13 -4.12
N PHE A 605 10.19 -30.38 -3.73
CA PHE A 605 10.26 -28.95 -3.44
C PHE A 605 11.15 -28.64 -2.24
N ALA A 606 11.00 -29.39 -1.14
CA ALA A 606 11.82 -29.21 0.05
C ALA A 606 13.31 -29.42 -0.25
N GLY A 607 13.62 -30.47 -1.03
CA GLY A 607 14.97 -30.71 -1.53
C GLY A 607 15.50 -29.53 -2.35
N ALA A 608 14.70 -28.98 -3.25
CA ALA A 608 15.09 -27.87 -4.10
C ALA A 608 15.47 -26.63 -3.26
N VAL A 609 14.60 -26.26 -2.32
CA VAL A 609 14.79 -25.12 -1.42
C VAL A 609 16.00 -25.33 -0.50
N ALA A 610 16.19 -26.54 0.04
CA ALA A 610 17.33 -26.88 0.89
C ALA A 610 18.67 -26.78 0.15
N VAL A 611 18.74 -27.23 -1.10
CA VAL A 611 19.95 -27.12 -1.91
C VAL A 611 20.22 -25.65 -2.28
N GLN A 612 19.19 -24.86 -2.62
CA GLN A 612 19.35 -23.42 -2.87
C GLN A 612 19.91 -22.68 -1.64
N PHE A 613 19.44 -23.03 -0.43
CA PHE A 613 20.00 -22.55 0.83
C PHE A 613 21.49 -22.93 0.97
N ALA A 614 21.81 -24.21 0.79
CA ALA A 614 23.17 -24.73 0.97
C ALA A 614 24.17 -24.09 0.00
N VAL A 615 23.81 -24.02 -1.29
CA VAL A 615 24.62 -23.38 -2.33
C VAL A 615 24.85 -21.91 -2.00
N ALA A 616 23.81 -21.17 -1.62
CA ALA A 616 23.96 -19.77 -1.22
C ALA A 616 24.89 -19.60 -0.01
N ALA A 617 24.81 -20.48 0.99
CA ALA A 617 25.67 -20.47 2.17
C ALA A 617 27.15 -20.73 1.82
N VAL A 618 27.42 -21.76 1.01
CA VAL A 618 28.77 -22.09 0.54
C VAL A 618 29.36 -20.94 -0.27
N VAL A 619 28.61 -20.42 -1.24
CA VAL A 619 29.04 -19.30 -2.08
C VAL A 619 29.31 -18.05 -1.25
N ALA A 620 28.49 -17.76 -0.23
CA ALA A 620 28.68 -16.63 0.68
C ALA A 620 29.90 -16.77 1.60
N ALA A 621 30.18 -18.00 2.06
CA ALA A 621 31.34 -18.32 2.90
C ALA A 621 32.66 -18.19 2.11
N VAL A 622 32.67 -18.63 0.85
CA VAL A 622 33.86 -18.66 -0.01
C VAL A 622 34.14 -17.32 -0.71
N LEU A 623 33.11 -16.61 -1.22
CA LEU A 623 33.30 -15.41 -2.04
C LEU A 623 33.46 -14.10 -1.24
N PHE A 624 34.20 -13.14 -1.81
CA PHE A 624 34.59 -11.88 -1.15
C PHE A 624 33.45 -10.85 -0.92
N ARG A 625 33.64 -10.01 0.11
CA ARG A 625 32.69 -9.06 0.75
C ARG A 625 31.94 -8.04 -0.14
N ARG A 626 32.29 -7.85 -1.43
CA ARG A 626 31.71 -6.75 -2.24
C ARG A 626 30.54 -7.16 -3.15
N SER A 627 30.53 -8.40 -3.66
CA SER A 627 29.47 -8.91 -4.55
C SER A 627 28.97 -10.31 -4.17
N GLY A 628 29.38 -10.85 -3.01
CA GLY A 628 28.99 -12.20 -2.57
C GLY A 628 27.49 -12.43 -2.48
N PHE A 629 26.69 -11.41 -2.14
CA PHE A 629 25.22 -11.51 -2.10
C PHE A 629 24.63 -11.80 -3.49
N ALA A 630 25.04 -11.04 -4.50
CA ALA A 630 24.55 -11.22 -5.87
C ALA A 630 25.01 -12.57 -6.48
N HIS A 631 26.21 -13.04 -6.13
CA HIS A 631 26.69 -14.35 -6.57
C HIS A 631 25.96 -15.50 -5.87
N ALA A 632 25.63 -15.36 -4.58
CA ALA A 632 24.88 -16.37 -3.83
C ALA A 632 23.45 -16.49 -4.37
N LEU A 633 22.78 -15.36 -4.61
CA LEU A 633 21.46 -15.35 -5.25
C LEU A 633 21.49 -15.91 -6.67
N PHE A 634 22.50 -15.56 -7.48
CA PHE A 634 22.65 -16.12 -8.82
C PHE A 634 22.91 -17.62 -8.80
N ALA A 635 23.76 -18.11 -7.90
CA ALA A 635 24.02 -19.54 -7.77
C ALA A 635 22.74 -20.28 -7.39
N ALA A 636 21.98 -19.79 -6.40
CA ALA A 636 20.70 -20.35 -6.01
C ALA A 636 19.64 -20.29 -7.12
N ALA A 637 19.58 -19.18 -7.88
CA ALA A 637 18.68 -19.07 -9.02
C ALA A 637 19.06 -20.06 -10.13
N SER A 638 20.35 -20.24 -10.42
CA SER A 638 20.82 -21.21 -11.41
C SER A 638 20.57 -22.67 -10.98
N THR A 639 20.74 -22.99 -9.69
CA THR A 639 20.31 -24.28 -9.11
C THR A 639 18.83 -24.47 -9.33
N GLY A 640 18.04 -23.47 -8.94
CA GLY A 640 16.60 -23.50 -9.05
C GLY A 640 16.09 -23.78 -10.45
N LEU A 641 16.55 -23.00 -11.44
CA LEU A 641 16.13 -23.16 -12.83
C LEU A 641 16.51 -24.53 -13.40
N ALA A 642 17.70 -25.04 -13.06
CA ALA A 642 18.13 -26.37 -13.47
C ALA A 642 17.25 -27.46 -12.84
N VAL A 643 16.97 -27.36 -11.54
CA VAL A 643 16.07 -28.27 -10.82
C VAL A 643 14.65 -28.21 -11.39
N GLY A 644 14.09 -27.02 -11.60
CA GLY A 644 12.75 -26.88 -12.18
C GLY A 644 12.65 -27.46 -13.59
N GLY A 645 13.71 -27.29 -14.40
CA GLY A 645 13.83 -27.96 -15.70
C GLY A 645 13.85 -29.49 -15.57
N MET A 646 14.61 -30.03 -14.62
CA MET A 646 14.65 -31.47 -14.33
C MET A 646 13.27 -31.98 -13.88
N MET A 647 12.62 -31.32 -12.92
CA MET A 647 11.28 -31.68 -12.44
C MET A 647 10.26 -31.71 -13.58
N TRP A 648 10.29 -30.71 -14.46
CA TRP A 648 9.42 -30.67 -15.63
C TRP A 648 9.69 -31.84 -16.60
N THR A 649 10.98 -32.13 -16.88
CA THR A 649 11.34 -33.28 -17.73
C THR A 649 10.96 -34.62 -17.08
N PHE A 650 11.09 -34.76 -15.77
CA PHE A 650 10.74 -35.98 -15.04
C PHE A 650 9.23 -36.17 -14.95
N GLY A 651 8.44 -35.10 -14.82
CA GLY A 651 6.98 -35.20 -14.92
C GLY A 651 6.50 -35.70 -16.28
N ARG A 652 7.21 -35.36 -17.37
CA ARG A 652 6.90 -35.81 -18.74
C ARG A 652 7.39 -37.22 -19.05
N LEU A 653 8.62 -37.56 -18.61
CA LEU A 653 9.34 -38.76 -19.02
C LEU A 653 9.48 -39.81 -17.91
N GLY A 654 9.03 -39.52 -16.69
CA GLY A 654 9.25 -40.36 -15.51
C GLY A 654 8.64 -41.75 -15.63
N ALA A 655 7.47 -41.86 -16.28
CA ALA A 655 6.85 -43.14 -16.59
C ALA A 655 7.66 -43.99 -17.58
N CYS A 656 8.47 -43.35 -18.44
CA CYS A 656 9.23 -43.99 -19.51
C CYS A 656 10.61 -44.51 -19.05
N VAL A 657 11.11 -44.04 -17.91
CA VAL A 657 12.44 -44.38 -17.38
C VAL A 657 12.27 -45.16 -16.08
N PRO A 658 12.68 -46.45 -16.01
CA PRO A 658 12.49 -47.27 -14.82
C PRO A 658 13.06 -46.66 -13.53
N LEU A 659 14.18 -45.93 -13.62
CA LEU A 659 14.79 -45.22 -12.49
C LEU A 659 13.96 -44.02 -11.98
N LEU A 660 13.05 -43.46 -12.78
CA LEU A 660 12.21 -42.31 -12.42
C LEU A 660 10.76 -42.69 -12.12
N HIS A 661 10.40 -43.97 -12.27
CA HIS A 661 9.05 -44.50 -12.16
C HIS A 661 8.57 -44.60 -10.70
N ALA A 662 8.31 -43.46 -10.06
CA ALA A 662 7.79 -43.38 -8.68
C ALA A 662 6.27 -43.34 -8.60
N THR A 663 5.59 -42.86 -9.65
CA THR A 663 4.12 -42.78 -9.75
C THR A 663 3.60 -43.66 -10.88
N ALA A 664 2.38 -44.20 -10.72
CA ALA A 664 1.72 -44.98 -11.76
C ALA A 664 1.10 -44.04 -12.83
N THR A 665 1.91 -43.53 -13.75
CA THR A 665 1.48 -42.63 -14.84
C THR A 665 1.76 -43.25 -16.21
N ARG A 666 1.00 -42.82 -17.25
CA ARG A 666 1.22 -43.26 -18.64
C ARG A 666 2.42 -42.54 -19.25
N CYS A 667 3.10 -43.17 -20.21
CA CYS A 667 4.22 -42.59 -20.95
C CYS A 667 3.78 -42.19 -22.37
N PRO A 668 4.02 -40.93 -22.82
CA PRO A 668 4.52 -39.79 -22.05
C PRO A 668 3.45 -39.23 -21.10
N GLY A 669 3.89 -38.70 -19.95
CA GLY A 669 3.00 -38.08 -18.97
C GLY A 669 2.51 -36.70 -19.41
N THR A 670 1.31 -36.31 -19.00
CA THR A 670 0.77 -34.95 -19.19
C THR A 670 1.13 -34.09 -18.00
N THR A 671 1.93 -33.03 -18.21
CA THR A 671 2.21 -32.01 -17.19
C THR A 671 1.38 -30.76 -17.47
N SER A 672 0.62 -30.30 -16.47
CA SER A 672 -0.17 -29.07 -16.58
C SER A 672 0.73 -27.82 -16.55
N GLY A 673 0.30 -26.75 -17.22
CA GLY A 673 0.97 -25.45 -17.14
C GLY A 673 0.99 -24.89 -15.70
N GLU A 674 -0.02 -25.22 -14.91
CA GLU A 674 -0.12 -24.84 -13.50
C GLU A 674 0.97 -25.48 -12.63
N TYR A 675 1.26 -26.77 -12.81
CA TYR A 675 2.36 -27.42 -12.09
C TYR A 675 3.71 -26.77 -12.41
N ALA A 676 3.94 -26.42 -13.68
CA ALA A 676 5.15 -25.71 -14.07
C ALA A 676 5.24 -24.32 -13.43
N ALA A 677 4.13 -23.56 -13.39
CA ALA A 677 4.05 -22.26 -12.72
C ALA A 677 4.33 -22.37 -11.22
N THR A 678 3.81 -23.41 -10.57
CA THR A 678 4.03 -23.71 -9.16
C THR A 678 5.49 -24.02 -8.86
N VAL A 679 6.12 -24.92 -9.62
CA VAL A 679 7.55 -25.25 -9.48
C VAL A 679 8.40 -24.00 -9.60
N LEU A 680 8.11 -23.16 -10.60
CA LEU A 680 8.79 -21.87 -10.80
C LEU A 680 8.55 -20.90 -9.65
N GLY A 681 7.33 -20.81 -9.14
CA GLY A 681 6.97 -19.99 -7.98
C GLY A 681 7.77 -20.37 -6.73
N VAL A 682 7.79 -21.67 -6.39
CA VAL A 682 8.56 -22.22 -5.25
C VAL A 682 10.04 -21.91 -5.41
N VAL A 683 10.61 -22.29 -6.54
CA VAL A 683 12.05 -22.14 -6.80
C VAL A 683 12.51 -20.68 -6.84
N THR A 684 11.65 -19.76 -7.31
CA THR A 684 12.00 -18.33 -7.38
C THR A 684 11.75 -17.60 -6.07
N VAL A 685 10.61 -17.82 -5.41
CA VAL A 685 10.25 -17.11 -4.18
C VAL A 685 10.84 -17.76 -2.95
N GLU A 686 10.49 -19.02 -2.66
CA GLU A 686 11.06 -19.75 -1.51
C GLU A 686 12.56 -19.91 -1.68
N GLY A 687 13.01 -20.23 -2.90
CA GLY A 687 14.43 -20.31 -3.22
C GLY A 687 15.19 -19.00 -2.95
N THR A 688 14.58 -17.84 -3.20
CA THR A 688 15.21 -16.55 -2.86
C THR A 688 15.26 -16.32 -1.34
N ILE A 689 14.20 -16.67 -0.61
CA ILE A 689 14.15 -16.59 0.86
C ILE A 689 15.21 -17.52 1.48
N ALA A 690 15.29 -18.76 1.01
CA ALA A 690 16.29 -19.74 1.37
C ALA A 690 17.71 -19.26 1.05
N ALA A 691 17.92 -18.67 -0.13
CA ALA A 691 19.21 -18.12 -0.50
C ALA A 691 19.64 -16.93 0.39
N LEU A 692 18.69 -16.11 0.84
CA LEU A 692 18.92 -15.05 1.82
C LEU A 692 19.36 -15.64 3.17
N GLY A 693 18.65 -16.64 3.69
CA GLY A 693 19.02 -17.36 4.91
C GLY A 693 20.40 -17.99 4.81
N GLY A 694 20.66 -18.71 3.72
CA GLY A 694 21.95 -19.35 3.44
C GLY A 694 23.08 -18.33 3.36
N TYR A 695 22.86 -17.21 2.65
CA TYR A 695 23.83 -16.11 2.59
C TYR A 695 24.17 -15.54 3.97
N LEU A 696 23.16 -15.31 4.83
CA LEU A 696 23.36 -14.81 6.18
C LEU A 696 24.19 -15.79 7.02
N LEU A 697 23.84 -17.08 6.99
CA LEU A 697 24.58 -18.14 7.69
C LEU A 697 26.03 -18.22 7.19
N GLY A 698 26.25 -18.36 5.88
CA GLY A 698 27.59 -18.42 5.30
C GLY A 698 28.43 -17.18 5.61
N SER A 699 27.79 -16.00 5.66
CA SER A 699 28.46 -14.76 6.06
C SER A 699 28.83 -14.71 7.55
N ALA A 700 28.04 -15.35 8.42
CA ALA A 700 28.28 -15.45 9.86
C ALA A 700 29.39 -16.45 10.14
N VAL A 701 29.33 -17.65 9.54
CA VAL A 701 30.38 -18.68 9.59
C VAL A 701 31.73 -18.08 9.18
N ARG A 702 31.79 -17.38 8.05
CA ARG A 702 33.01 -16.70 7.61
C ARG A 702 33.52 -15.64 8.59
N ARG A 703 32.61 -14.91 9.25
CA ARG A 703 33.00 -13.91 10.28
C ARG A 703 33.58 -14.62 11.51
N GLY A 704 32.98 -15.72 11.96
CA GLY A 704 33.48 -16.57 13.03
C GLY A 704 34.86 -17.13 12.72
N LEU A 705 35.04 -17.78 11.57
CA LEU A 705 36.33 -18.35 11.13
C LEU A 705 37.46 -17.30 11.04
N ARG A 706 37.13 -16.06 10.62
CA ARG A 706 38.09 -14.96 10.62
C ARG A 706 38.42 -14.44 12.01
N GLY A 707 37.44 -14.38 12.92
CA GLY A 707 37.66 -14.02 14.31
C GLY A 707 38.58 -15.05 15.00
N TRP A 708 38.34 -16.32 14.73
CA TRP A 708 39.11 -17.45 15.28
C TRP A 708 40.56 -17.50 14.80
N ASN A 709 40.80 -17.31 13.50
CA ASN A 709 42.17 -17.29 12.94
C ASN A 709 42.99 -16.07 13.39
N VAL A 710 42.36 -14.96 13.78
CA VAL A 710 43.05 -13.78 14.33
C VAL A 710 43.46 -14.01 15.79
N THR A 711 42.78 -14.89 16.53
CA THR A 711 43.05 -15.16 17.95
C THR A 711 44.01 -16.31 18.22
N ARG A 712 44.30 -17.20 17.26
CA ARG A 712 45.10 -18.43 17.51
C ARG A 712 46.15 -18.84 16.45
N GLY A 713 46.33 -18.09 15.36
CA GLY A 713 47.29 -18.49 14.31
C GLY A 713 48.64 -17.77 14.39
N PRO A 714 49.80 -18.45 14.27
CA PRO A 714 51.05 -17.76 13.91
C PRO A 714 50.85 -17.09 12.53
N LYS A 715 51.57 -15.99 12.27
CA LYS A 715 51.52 -15.24 11.00
C LYS A 715 51.86 -16.19 9.84
N SER A 716 50.84 -16.82 9.24
CA SER A 716 51.05 -17.68 8.10
C SER A 716 51.43 -16.82 6.90
N VAL A 717 52.55 -17.20 6.29
CA VAL A 717 53.01 -16.71 5.00
C VAL A 717 51.84 -16.80 4.02
N ARG A 718 51.49 -15.67 3.40
CA ARG A 718 50.52 -15.62 2.31
C ARG A 718 51.10 -16.43 1.15
N THR A 719 50.74 -17.71 1.06
CA THR A 719 50.86 -18.43 -0.21
C THR A 719 49.95 -17.74 -1.21
N SER A 720 50.57 -17.18 -2.25
CA SER A 720 49.90 -16.60 -3.40
C SER A 720 49.15 -17.70 -4.14
N VAL A 721 47.92 -17.99 -3.73
CA VAL A 721 46.99 -18.75 -4.56
C VAL A 721 46.74 -17.94 -5.82
N GLY A 722 47.38 -18.37 -6.91
CA GLY A 722 47.08 -18.08 -8.32
C GLY A 722 46.68 -16.64 -8.64
N THR A 723 47.66 -15.85 -9.08
CA THR A 723 47.46 -14.61 -9.85
C THR A 723 46.95 -14.90 -11.27
N GLY A 724 45.90 -15.72 -11.40
CA GLY A 724 45.05 -15.65 -12.59
C GLY A 724 44.35 -14.30 -12.55
N SER A 725 44.71 -13.40 -13.46
CA SER A 725 43.98 -12.14 -13.64
C SER A 725 42.50 -12.48 -13.79
N PRO A 726 41.60 -11.94 -12.93
CA PRO A 726 40.18 -12.11 -13.14
C PRO A 726 39.76 -11.13 -14.24
N GLU A 727 40.19 -11.40 -15.47
CA GLU A 727 39.54 -10.83 -16.64
C GLU A 727 38.15 -11.47 -16.71
N SER A 728 37.14 -10.71 -16.28
CA SER A 728 35.75 -11.10 -16.48
C SER A 728 35.46 -11.03 -17.97
N GLY A 729 35.67 -12.13 -18.68
CA GLY A 729 35.33 -12.26 -20.09
C GLY A 729 33.86 -11.92 -20.33
N ARG A 730 33.58 -11.22 -21.43
CA ARG A 730 32.23 -10.92 -21.93
C ARG A 730 31.29 -12.13 -21.83
N ALA A 731 31.81 -13.33 -22.03
CA ALA A 731 31.14 -14.63 -21.86
C ALA A 731 30.39 -14.79 -20.52
N GLY A 732 30.99 -14.42 -19.39
CA GLY A 732 30.33 -14.56 -18.08
C GLY A 732 29.11 -13.65 -17.93
N ARG A 733 29.15 -12.45 -18.52
CA ARG A 733 28.00 -11.52 -18.52
C ARG A 733 26.91 -11.99 -19.48
N ILE A 734 27.29 -12.53 -20.64
CA ILE A 734 26.34 -13.13 -21.60
C ILE A 734 25.57 -14.27 -20.93
N VAL A 735 26.26 -15.16 -20.20
CA VAL A 735 25.60 -16.24 -19.46
C VAL A 735 24.63 -15.71 -18.40
N ALA A 736 25.01 -14.68 -17.64
CA ALA A 736 24.09 -14.07 -16.66
C ALA A 736 22.85 -13.44 -17.32
N VAL A 737 23.01 -12.79 -18.48
CA VAL A 737 21.88 -12.25 -19.27
C VAL A 737 20.99 -13.36 -19.81
N LEU A 738 21.58 -14.42 -20.37
CA LEU A 738 20.83 -15.57 -20.87
C LEU A 738 20.03 -16.23 -19.75
N VAL A 739 20.64 -16.50 -18.59
CA VAL A 739 19.93 -17.09 -17.44
C VAL A 739 18.78 -16.19 -16.97
N ALA A 740 18.99 -14.87 -16.91
CA ALA A 740 17.94 -13.93 -16.53
C ALA A 740 16.80 -13.87 -17.57
N ALA A 741 17.13 -13.83 -18.87
CA ALA A 741 16.14 -13.83 -19.94
C ALA A 741 15.35 -15.14 -19.97
N SER A 742 16.02 -16.28 -19.85
CA SER A 742 15.39 -17.61 -19.75
C SER A 742 14.48 -17.71 -18.53
N SER A 743 14.87 -17.14 -17.38
CA SER A 743 13.99 -17.09 -16.20
C SER A 743 12.68 -16.36 -16.54
N VAL A 744 12.77 -15.17 -17.11
CA VAL A 744 11.59 -14.34 -17.42
C VAL A 744 10.69 -14.98 -18.49
N VAL A 745 11.28 -15.55 -19.54
CA VAL A 745 10.52 -16.23 -20.61
C VAL A 745 9.80 -17.46 -20.06
N VAL A 746 10.50 -18.29 -19.28
CA VAL A 746 9.90 -19.50 -18.68
C VAL A 746 8.77 -19.14 -17.71
N LEU A 747 8.90 -18.03 -16.97
CA LEU A 747 7.86 -17.50 -16.09
C LEU A 747 6.64 -16.92 -16.84
N ALA A 748 6.78 -16.53 -18.11
CA ALA A 748 5.69 -15.96 -18.91
C ALA A 748 4.82 -17.02 -19.61
N LEU A 749 5.36 -18.21 -19.88
CA LEU A 749 4.69 -19.28 -20.63
C LEU A 749 3.36 -19.77 -20.02
N PRO A 750 3.22 -19.96 -18.68
CA PRO A 750 1.96 -20.42 -18.09
C PRO A 750 0.85 -19.37 -18.07
N ASN A 751 1.19 -18.08 -18.17
CA ASN A 751 0.23 -16.98 -18.14
C ASN A 751 -0.39 -16.68 -19.52
N ALA A 752 0.04 -17.37 -20.58
CA ALA A 752 -0.41 -17.14 -21.96
C ALA A 752 -1.57 -18.05 -22.39
N SER A 753 -1.90 -19.11 -21.64
CA SER A 753 -2.99 -20.03 -21.96
C SER A 753 -4.29 -19.62 -21.26
N GLY A 754 -5.03 -18.71 -21.90
CA GLY A 754 -6.36 -18.30 -21.46
C GLY A 754 -7.20 -17.78 -22.62
N THR A 755 -7.35 -18.58 -23.69
CA THR A 755 -8.30 -18.31 -24.80
C THR A 755 -8.78 -19.60 -25.50
N GLY A 756 -8.88 -20.70 -24.76
CA GLY A 756 -9.47 -21.94 -25.28
C GLY A 756 -10.50 -22.50 -24.31
N GLU A 757 -11.75 -22.14 -24.49
CA GLU A 757 -12.88 -22.95 -24.02
C GLU A 757 -12.81 -24.29 -24.76
N GLU A 758 -12.52 -25.39 -24.05
CA GLU A 758 -13.04 -26.69 -24.43
C GLU A 758 -14.22 -27.03 -23.50
N PRO A 759 -15.35 -27.51 -24.04
CA PRO A 759 -16.52 -27.82 -23.23
C PRO A 759 -16.28 -29.13 -22.47
N LEU A 760 -16.21 -29.03 -21.15
CA LEU A 760 -16.24 -30.19 -20.26
C LEU A 760 -17.68 -30.68 -20.11
N GLU A 761 -17.92 -31.94 -20.50
CA GLU A 761 -19.11 -32.70 -20.16
C GLU A 761 -19.33 -32.75 -18.63
N PRO A 762 -20.58 -32.76 -18.15
CA PRO A 762 -20.88 -32.80 -16.73
C PRO A 762 -20.63 -34.21 -16.18
N THR A 763 -19.45 -34.44 -15.61
CA THR A 763 -19.24 -35.59 -14.71
C THR A 763 -19.97 -35.35 -13.39
N ALA A 764 -20.86 -36.28 -13.06
CA ALA A 764 -21.64 -36.31 -11.83
C ALA A 764 -20.77 -36.12 -10.57
N GLU A 765 -21.16 -35.17 -9.73
CA GLU A 765 -20.62 -34.99 -8.38
C GLU A 765 -20.96 -36.21 -7.52
N PRO A 766 -20.01 -36.82 -6.80
CA PRO A 766 -20.36 -37.70 -5.71
C PRO A 766 -20.85 -36.85 -4.53
N GLU A 767 -22.02 -37.20 -3.99
CA GLU A 767 -22.55 -36.70 -2.72
C GLU A 767 -21.46 -36.82 -1.64
N SER A 768 -20.81 -35.70 -1.29
CA SER A 768 -20.00 -35.63 -0.08
C SER A 768 -20.94 -35.34 1.08
N THR A 769 -21.14 -36.35 1.90
CA THR A 769 -21.81 -36.31 3.21
C THR A 769 -21.33 -35.12 4.05
N ALA A 770 -22.32 -34.37 4.55
CA ALA A 770 -22.30 -33.47 5.70
C ALA A 770 -20.95 -33.32 6.41
N SER A 771 -20.22 -32.26 6.08
CA SER A 771 -19.08 -31.78 6.87
C SER A 771 -19.53 -30.62 7.75
N GLU A 772 -19.18 -30.74 9.02
CA GLU A 772 -19.52 -29.90 10.16
C GLU A 772 -19.51 -28.39 9.84
N SER A 773 -20.68 -27.78 10.03
CA SER A 773 -20.87 -26.34 10.12
C SER A 773 -19.98 -25.77 11.23
N THR A 774 -18.86 -25.17 10.84
CA THR A 774 -18.05 -24.39 11.78
C THR A 774 -18.86 -23.17 12.20
N GLU A 775 -19.20 -23.11 13.49
CA GLU A 775 -19.97 -22.04 14.13
C GLU A 775 -19.43 -20.65 13.74
N SER A 776 -20.23 -19.91 13.02
CA SER A 776 -20.06 -18.48 12.79
C SER A 776 -20.32 -17.71 14.09
N GLU A 777 -19.38 -16.84 14.49
CA GLU A 777 -19.52 -15.92 15.62
C GLU A 777 -20.85 -15.12 15.58
N PRO A 778 -21.41 -14.76 16.76
CA PRO A 778 -22.70 -14.12 16.87
C PRO A 778 -22.66 -12.63 16.44
N GLY A 779 -23.58 -12.25 15.56
CA GLY A 779 -23.97 -10.86 15.30
C GLY A 779 -23.41 -10.24 14.03
N THR A 780 -23.56 -10.87 12.86
CA THR A 780 -22.98 -10.27 11.64
C THR A 780 -23.69 -8.95 11.26
N GLU A 781 -22.93 -7.89 11.03
CA GLU A 781 -23.40 -6.57 10.53
C GLU A 781 -24.27 -6.64 9.25
N PRO A 782 -23.99 -7.53 8.27
CA PRO A 782 -24.79 -7.72 7.06
C PRO A 782 -26.26 -8.04 7.30
N GLY A 783 -26.55 -8.92 8.26
CA GLY A 783 -27.92 -9.33 8.55
C GLY A 783 -28.79 -8.18 9.04
N ARG A 784 -28.21 -7.31 9.89
CA ARG A 784 -28.88 -6.07 10.34
C ARG A 784 -29.16 -5.12 9.19
N VAL A 785 -28.22 -4.98 8.25
CA VAL A 785 -28.41 -4.14 7.07
C VAL A 785 -29.55 -4.66 6.21
N TRP A 786 -29.56 -5.97 5.92
CA TRP A 786 -30.61 -6.62 5.14
C TRP A 786 -32.00 -6.40 5.75
N LEU A 787 -32.14 -6.62 7.06
CA LEU A 787 -33.40 -6.38 7.80
C LEU A 787 -33.86 -4.92 7.72
N ARG A 788 -32.95 -3.95 7.95
CA ARG A 788 -33.26 -2.50 7.95
C ARG A 788 -33.62 -1.95 6.56
N ARG A 789 -33.16 -2.59 5.48
CA ARG A 789 -33.27 -2.06 4.10
C ARG A 789 -34.30 -2.76 3.23
N GLY A 790 -35.11 -3.65 3.80
CA GLY A 790 -36.26 -4.23 3.10
C GLY A 790 -36.63 -5.62 3.61
N GLY A 791 -35.67 -6.38 4.14
CA GLY A 791 -35.90 -7.76 4.58
C GLY A 791 -37.03 -7.88 5.61
N SER A 792 -37.06 -7.00 6.61
CA SER A 792 -38.14 -6.97 7.63
C SER A 792 -39.53 -6.67 7.04
N ARG A 793 -39.62 -5.97 5.91
CA ARG A 793 -40.88 -5.69 5.23
C ARG A 793 -41.39 -6.93 4.50
N HIS A 794 -40.51 -7.64 3.79
CA HIS A 794 -40.87 -8.87 3.09
C HIS A 794 -41.20 -10.01 4.07
N LEU A 795 -40.44 -10.12 5.17
CA LEU A 795 -40.76 -11.04 6.27
C LEU A 795 -42.19 -10.79 6.80
N ARG A 796 -42.53 -9.52 7.11
CA ARG A 796 -43.87 -9.15 7.58
C ARG A 796 -44.96 -9.38 6.54
N ALA A 797 -44.71 -9.07 5.27
CA ALA A 797 -45.69 -9.26 4.20
C ALA A 797 -46.04 -10.74 4.03
N VAL A 798 -45.05 -11.63 4.03
CA VAL A 798 -45.30 -13.08 3.93
C VAL A 798 -45.95 -13.62 5.20
N SER A 799 -45.47 -13.21 6.38
CA SER A 799 -46.05 -13.63 7.66
C SER A 799 -47.52 -13.22 7.81
N SER A 800 -47.84 -11.95 7.54
CA SER A 800 -49.23 -11.44 7.59
C SER A 800 -50.15 -12.13 6.58
N ALA A 801 -49.71 -12.30 5.32
CA ALA A 801 -50.52 -13.00 4.31
C ALA A 801 -50.76 -14.49 4.67
N THR A 802 -49.77 -15.14 5.30
CA THR A 802 -49.90 -16.52 5.77
C THR A 802 -50.88 -16.62 6.94
N ALA A 803 -50.80 -15.70 7.89
CA ALA A 803 -51.73 -15.63 9.03
C ALA A 803 -53.17 -15.35 8.57
N GLU A 804 -53.37 -14.40 7.66
CA GLU A 804 -54.68 -14.11 7.07
C GLU A 804 -55.28 -15.33 6.38
N LEU A 805 -54.48 -16.06 5.58
CA LEU A 805 -54.94 -17.28 4.92
C LEU A 805 -55.33 -18.35 5.94
N GLY A 806 -54.49 -18.59 6.95
CA GLY A 806 -54.76 -19.55 8.01
C GLY A 806 -56.03 -19.22 8.82
N GLU A 807 -56.27 -17.93 9.10
CA GLU A 807 -57.50 -17.47 9.76
C GLU A 807 -58.74 -17.66 8.87
N GLY A 808 -58.61 -17.44 7.56
CA GLY A 808 -59.70 -17.66 6.61
C GLY A 808 -60.12 -19.13 6.54
N ILE A 809 -59.14 -20.04 6.55
CA ILE A 809 -59.37 -21.48 6.61
C ILE A 809 -60.00 -21.86 7.95
N ARG A 810 -59.47 -21.37 9.07
CA ARG A 810 -59.95 -21.70 10.43
C ARG A 810 -61.38 -21.21 10.69
N SER A 811 -61.73 -20.03 10.18
CA SER A 811 -63.05 -19.42 10.37
C SER A 811 -64.11 -19.91 9.37
N ASN A 812 -63.76 -20.83 8.46
CA ASN A 812 -64.63 -21.27 7.36
C ASN A 812 -65.19 -20.09 6.56
N ALA A 813 -64.33 -19.14 6.18
CA ALA A 813 -64.70 -17.99 5.37
C ALA A 813 -65.24 -18.39 3.98
N GLU A 814 -65.91 -17.46 3.27
CA GLU A 814 -66.40 -17.72 1.91
C GLU A 814 -65.26 -18.17 0.99
N VAL A 815 -65.54 -19.12 0.09
CA VAL A 815 -64.58 -19.65 -0.90
C VAL A 815 -63.84 -18.53 -1.64
N ARG A 816 -64.56 -17.48 -2.05
CA ARG A 816 -64.02 -16.30 -2.73
C ARG A 816 -63.02 -15.53 -1.86
N GLU A 817 -63.24 -15.47 -0.56
CA GLU A 817 -62.38 -14.78 0.39
C GLU A 817 -61.10 -15.59 0.68
N VAL A 818 -61.22 -16.91 0.88
CA VAL A 818 -60.08 -17.81 1.05
C VAL A 818 -59.19 -17.79 -0.19
N ARG A 819 -59.79 -17.85 -1.38
CA ARG A 819 -59.08 -17.68 -2.66
C ARG A 819 -58.34 -16.35 -2.72
N GLY A 820 -59.00 -15.25 -2.37
CA GLY A 820 -58.39 -13.92 -2.36
C GLY A 820 -57.18 -13.82 -1.42
N ARG A 821 -57.27 -14.41 -0.23
CA ARG A 821 -56.16 -14.49 0.74
C ARG A 821 -55.00 -15.36 0.23
N ALA A 822 -55.29 -16.47 -0.44
CA ALA A 822 -54.28 -17.34 -1.05
C ALA A 822 -53.53 -16.64 -2.20
N VAL A 823 -54.22 -15.87 -3.04
CA VAL A 823 -53.59 -15.03 -4.07
C VAL A 823 -52.69 -13.97 -3.44
N ARG A 824 -53.13 -13.29 -2.37
CA ARG A 824 -52.28 -12.33 -1.63
C ARG A 824 -51.01 -12.97 -1.08
N LEU A 825 -51.08 -14.21 -0.60
CA LEU A 825 -49.89 -14.96 -0.17
C LEU A 825 -48.94 -15.22 -1.34
N THR A 826 -49.44 -15.67 -2.49
CA THR A 826 -48.62 -15.85 -3.70
C THR A 826 -47.96 -14.53 -4.15
N GLU A 827 -48.68 -13.41 -4.10
CA GLU A 827 -48.13 -12.08 -4.41
C GLU A 827 -47.03 -11.67 -3.42
N ALA A 828 -47.26 -11.85 -2.12
CA ALA A 828 -46.28 -11.56 -1.08
C ALA A 828 -45.01 -12.42 -1.23
N VAL A 829 -45.16 -13.71 -1.51
CA VAL A 829 -44.03 -14.63 -1.75
C VAL A 829 -43.30 -14.28 -3.04
N THR A 830 -44.00 -13.91 -4.11
CA THR A 830 -43.38 -13.47 -5.37
C THR A 830 -42.55 -12.20 -5.15
N GLY A 831 -43.07 -11.22 -4.42
CA GLY A 831 -42.33 -10.02 -4.04
C GLY A 831 -41.12 -10.32 -3.15
N ALA A 832 -41.23 -11.30 -2.25
CA ALA A 832 -40.13 -11.75 -1.40
C ALA A 832 -39.03 -12.51 -2.18
N ARG A 833 -39.39 -13.30 -3.21
CA ARG A 833 -38.42 -13.98 -4.09
C ARG A 833 -37.66 -13.02 -5.01
N GLN A 834 -38.28 -11.92 -5.42
CA GLN A 834 -37.62 -10.88 -6.22
C GLN A 834 -36.66 -10.03 -5.39
N PHE A 835 -36.77 -10.06 -4.06
CA PHE A 835 -35.87 -9.37 -3.15
C PHE A 835 -34.60 -10.21 -2.90
N PRO A 836 -33.41 -9.58 -2.77
CA PRO A 836 -32.16 -10.31 -2.52
C PRO A 836 -32.24 -11.19 -1.27
N GLU A 837 -31.68 -12.39 -1.35
CA GLU A 837 -31.65 -13.37 -0.26
C GLU A 837 -30.86 -12.87 0.96
N PRO A 838 -31.12 -13.44 2.16
CA PRO A 838 -30.30 -13.21 3.34
C PRO A 838 -28.80 -13.48 3.09
N PRO A 839 -27.89 -12.71 3.68
CA PRO A 839 -26.45 -12.82 3.42
C PRO A 839 -25.75 -14.03 4.07
N ASP A 840 -26.47 -14.82 4.85
CA ASP A 840 -25.98 -15.96 5.62
C ASP A 840 -26.45 -17.26 4.97
N GLY A 841 -25.56 -18.22 4.77
CA GLY A 841 -25.84 -19.45 4.02
C GLY A 841 -27.03 -20.24 4.57
N ARG A 842 -27.11 -20.42 5.89
CA ARG A 842 -28.19 -21.17 6.54
C ARG A 842 -29.51 -20.39 6.48
N ARG A 843 -29.47 -19.07 6.69
CA ARG A 843 -30.67 -18.23 6.61
C ARG A 843 -31.20 -18.13 5.18
N ALA A 844 -30.32 -18.09 4.18
CA ALA A 844 -30.70 -18.08 2.76
C ALA A 844 -31.39 -19.38 2.35
N GLU A 845 -30.88 -20.52 2.82
CA GLU A 845 -31.46 -21.83 2.57
C GLU A 845 -32.87 -21.97 3.17
N ILE A 846 -33.02 -21.67 4.47
CA ILE A 846 -34.33 -21.70 5.15
C ILE A 846 -35.31 -20.72 4.50
N TRP A 847 -34.85 -19.52 4.12
CA TRP A 847 -35.66 -18.54 3.40
C TRP A 847 -36.15 -19.07 2.05
N GLY A 848 -35.26 -19.68 1.25
CA GLY A 848 -35.60 -20.28 -0.03
C GLY A 848 -36.60 -21.43 0.10
N GLU A 849 -36.37 -22.35 1.04
CA GLU A 849 -37.28 -23.49 1.29
C GLU A 849 -38.66 -23.01 1.75
N ALA A 850 -38.70 -22.07 2.70
CA ALA A 850 -39.96 -21.54 3.24
C ALA A 850 -40.81 -20.86 2.16
N LEU A 851 -40.19 -20.01 1.32
CA LEU A 851 -40.89 -19.39 0.19
C LEU A 851 -41.29 -20.42 -0.87
N GLY A 852 -40.51 -21.50 -1.06
CA GLY A 852 -40.85 -22.66 -1.88
C GLY A 852 -42.17 -23.30 -1.47
N VAL A 853 -42.23 -23.70 -0.20
CA VAL A 853 -43.36 -24.43 0.40
C VAL A 853 -44.63 -23.57 0.45
N LEU A 854 -44.53 -22.29 0.83
CA LEU A 854 -45.70 -21.40 0.93
C LEU A 854 -46.30 -21.10 -0.45
N ASP A 855 -45.49 -20.82 -1.47
CA ASP A 855 -45.96 -20.56 -2.84
C ASP A 855 -46.64 -21.81 -3.43
N GLY A 856 -46.00 -22.98 -3.29
CA GLY A 856 -46.55 -24.24 -3.78
C GLY A 856 -47.87 -24.62 -3.10
N SER A 857 -48.01 -24.32 -1.81
CA SER A 857 -49.27 -24.58 -1.08
C SER A 857 -50.37 -23.60 -1.48
N ALA A 858 -50.05 -22.31 -1.59
CA ALA A 858 -51.01 -21.28 -1.98
C ALA A 858 -51.54 -21.50 -3.41
N ARG A 859 -50.66 -21.82 -4.37
CA ARG A 859 -51.06 -22.08 -5.76
C ARG A 859 -51.93 -23.32 -5.90
N ARG A 860 -51.57 -24.43 -5.23
CA ARG A 860 -52.39 -25.65 -5.21
C ARG A 860 -53.78 -25.38 -4.64
N LEU A 861 -53.87 -24.55 -3.59
CA LEU A 861 -55.16 -24.15 -3.02
C LEU A 861 -55.98 -23.30 -4.00
N VAL A 862 -55.37 -22.31 -4.65
CA VAL A 862 -56.07 -21.49 -5.66
C VAL A 862 -56.58 -22.34 -6.81
N GLU A 863 -55.75 -23.24 -7.33
CA GLU A 863 -56.11 -24.16 -8.42
C GLU A 863 -57.30 -25.05 -8.03
N ALA A 864 -57.25 -25.69 -6.85
CA ALA A 864 -58.33 -26.55 -6.37
C ALA A 864 -59.65 -25.80 -6.14
N LEU A 865 -59.58 -24.53 -5.72
CA LEU A 865 -60.75 -23.67 -5.57
C LEU A 865 -61.33 -23.22 -6.92
N ASP A 866 -60.48 -22.99 -7.92
CA ASP A 866 -60.89 -22.58 -9.27
C ASP A 866 -61.50 -23.73 -10.09
N THR A 867 -60.96 -24.94 -9.93
CA THR A 867 -61.46 -26.15 -10.61
C THR A 867 -62.62 -26.82 -9.87
N GLY A 868 -62.89 -26.41 -8.63
CA GLY A 868 -63.89 -27.03 -7.76
C GLY A 868 -63.50 -28.44 -7.28
N THR A 869 -62.21 -28.79 -7.33
CA THR A 869 -61.69 -30.12 -6.95
C THR A 869 -61.18 -30.16 -5.51
N LEU A 870 -61.48 -29.14 -4.69
CA LEU A 870 -61.07 -29.12 -3.29
C LEU A 870 -61.85 -30.16 -2.47
N ASP A 871 -61.19 -31.26 -2.13
CA ASP A 871 -61.69 -32.25 -1.19
C ASP A 871 -60.99 -32.16 0.19
N ARG A 872 -61.42 -33.01 1.12
CA ARG A 872 -60.90 -33.01 2.49
C ARG A 872 -59.43 -33.44 2.57
N GLU A 873 -59.00 -34.35 1.70
CA GLU A 873 -57.65 -34.91 1.71
C GLU A 873 -56.66 -33.86 1.18
N LEU A 874 -56.98 -33.22 0.06
CA LEU A 874 -56.21 -32.12 -0.52
C LEU A 874 -56.14 -30.91 0.42
N LEU A 875 -57.24 -30.59 1.12
CA LEU A 875 -57.23 -29.50 2.11
C LEU A 875 -56.29 -29.82 3.28
N LEU A 876 -56.26 -31.08 3.76
CA LEU A 876 -55.34 -31.50 4.82
C LEU A 876 -53.88 -31.42 4.37
N GLU A 877 -53.56 -31.87 3.15
CA GLU A 877 -52.21 -31.76 2.58
C GLU A 877 -51.75 -30.30 2.45
N VAL A 878 -52.63 -29.41 1.97
CA VAL A 878 -52.34 -27.97 1.86
C VAL A 878 -52.08 -27.36 3.23
N VAL A 879 -52.90 -27.69 4.23
CA VAL A 879 -52.74 -27.17 5.60
C VAL A 879 -51.45 -27.69 6.25
N GLU A 880 -51.11 -28.96 6.06
CA GLU A 880 -49.86 -29.54 6.58
C GLU A 880 -48.63 -28.92 5.91
N SER A 881 -48.69 -28.69 4.59
CA SER A 881 -47.64 -28.03 3.83
C SER A 881 -47.49 -26.55 4.25
N LEU A 882 -48.59 -25.81 4.44
CA LEU A 882 -48.58 -24.47 5.01
C LEU A 882 -47.96 -24.46 6.41
N ALA A 883 -48.33 -25.40 7.28
CA ALA A 883 -47.78 -25.51 8.63
C ALA A 883 -46.26 -25.78 8.61
N ARG A 884 -45.76 -26.59 7.66
CA ARG A 884 -44.32 -26.76 7.44
C ARG A 884 -43.66 -25.45 7.02
N GLY A 885 -44.25 -24.71 6.10
CA GLY A 885 -43.76 -23.38 5.69
C GLY A 885 -43.70 -22.39 6.85
N VAL A 886 -44.73 -22.39 7.72
CA VAL A 886 -44.76 -21.56 8.94
C VAL A 886 -43.63 -21.95 9.91
N ARG A 887 -43.41 -23.24 10.16
CA ARG A 887 -42.31 -23.70 11.05
C ARG A 887 -40.94 -23.28 10.55
N LEU A 888 -40.70 -23.32 9.24
CA LEU A 888 -39.44 -22.81 8.65
C LEU A 888 -39.29 -21.30 8.84
N PHE A 889 -40.38 -20.53 8.74
CA PHE A 889 -40.38 -19.11 9.05
C PHE A 889 -40.12 -18.83 10.55
N GLU A 890 -40.71 -19.62 11.45
CA GLU A 890 -40.45 -19.54 12.90
C GLU A 890 -39.00 -19.86 13.24
N GLU A 891 -38.40 -20.87 12.60
CA GLU A 891 -36.96 -21.16 12.74
C GLU A 891 -36.13 -19.97 12.26
N LEU A 892 -36.44 -19.43 11.07
CA LEU A 892 -35.74 -18.27 10.53
C LEU A 892 -35.82 -17.06 11.46
N VAL A 893 -37.00 -16.73 11.97
CA VAL A 893 -37.21 -15.63 12.93
C VAL A 893 -36.49 -15.92 14.24
N GLY A 894 -36.55 -17.15 14.75
CA GLY A 894 -35.83 -17.58 15.95
C GLY A 894 -34.31 -17.37 15.84
N LEU A 895 -33.73 -17.65 14.67
CA LEU A 895 -32.31 -17.37 14.39
C LEU A 895 -32.00 -15.87 14.48
N TRP A 896 -32.89 -15.00 14.00
CA TRP A 896 -32.72 -13.54 14.12
C TRP A 896 -32.92 -13.04 15.56
N CYS A 897 -33.95 -13.50 16.27
CA CYS A 897 -34.30 -13.01 17.60
C CYS A 897 -33.30 -13.48 18.67
N GLY A 898 -32.79 -14.70 18.55
CA GLY A 898 -31.72 -15.21 19.42
C GLY A 898 -30.40 -14.43 19.29
N GLU A 899 -30.09 -13.92 18.10
CA GLU A 899 -28.82 -13.24 17.81
C GLU A 899 -28.84 -11.73 18.13
N TYR A 900 -29.95 -11.03 17.87
CA TYR A 900 -30.01 -9.57 18.01
C TYR A 900 -30.83 -9.08 19.21
N GLY A 901 -31.47 -10.01 19.95
CA GLY A 901 -32.33 -9.73 21.09
C GLY A 901 -33.59 -8.96 20.72
N GLU A 902 -34.41 -8.63 21.73
CA GLU A 902 -35.66 -7.88 21.53
C GLU A 902 -35.43 -6.49 20.88
N ARG A 903 -34.22 -5.92 20.82
CA ARG A 903 -34.03 -4.57 20.24
C ARG A 903 -34.27 -4.46 18.72
N VAL A 904 -34.53 -5.58 18.03
CA VAL A 904 -35.03 -5.63 16.63
C VAL A 904 -36.57 -5.85 16.58
N LEU A 905 -37.24 -5.54 17.70
CA LEU A 905 -38.65 -5.72 18.12
C LEU A 905 -39.77 -5.57 17.09
N GLU A 906 -39.58 -4.95 15.93
CA GLU A 906 -40.65 -4.82 14.92
C GLU A 906 -40.76 -6.03 13.97
N ALA A 907 -39.77 -6.93 13.95
CA ALA A 907 -39.73 -8.08 13.04
C ALA A 907 -39.78 -9.46 13.71
N CYS A 908 -39.69 -9.55 15.04
CA CYS A 908 -39.64 -10.81 15.83
C CYS A 908 -41.02 -11.36 16.24
#